data_AF-A0A7X7JLZ9-F1
#
_entry.id   AF-A0A7X7JLZ9-F1
#
_cell.length_a   1.000
_cell.length_b   1.000
_cell.length_c   1.000
_cell.angle_alpha   90.00
_cell.angle_beta   90.00
_cell.angle_gamma   90.00
#
_symmetry.space_group_name_H-M   'P 1'
#
loop_
_entity.id
_entity.type
_entity.pdbx_description
1 polymer ?
#
loop_
_entity_poly.entity_id
_entity_poly.type
_entity_poly.pdbx_seq_one_letter_code
_entity_poly.pdbx_strand_id
1 'polypeptide(L)'
;MGGPVAFELASVLASRAQRIGWISSALYLLAIGFLPLLGGPRYEAALVAGLVVPAIAAVTCALEGARAPQAGAWSPLDALLRGLLAATGHALVLLVVALVHGARAGICEPGAGFLLLVLGPGAGVLLAGVWGAFVGCALRGRSRLAVIALALGAPLLAVGVSLVRFVTSPMVFAFDPFVGYFAGPLYEVVEIPIARLCTYRAGTLATVLAALCGASLLERRGEVGGLRVRRPLDRRGVVGLGFFGALSAGLAGAGAQLGHFSTDASIREALGGQLSYGRCDVVYADSLRRAEVARLARECDAHLAQIERFFEAPGPDRVTVMLFAHAAQKGRLMGAASTYIAKPWRREVYLQPSGFPHPVLGHELAHVVAGSFGAGPFRVAGPLGGWIPDPGRIEGIAVAAAPRDDGNVDLQQWAAAMRKVNLLPPLERVFRLTFLGESSARAYTVAGAFVSWLREDQGAEVVRRWYGGASLEVLTGHDLGQLEERWHVHLDAIPLPETLLHEASARFEQPAVFGRQCPHLVDRLYQRAEVRLGLQDPAGARRILDEVLELEPRHGGAALLRPACSLREGRPEVALEEFDALARDTSRTSVERARAWEGAGDAAFLLGRDEVAFDAYTMALDMTVGEHARRSLEVRRWALRAPTRARKAIELLLVGAATTGPQWDLAAPALGGWMRGGPEDAMARYLLGKNLLARGHHAAAAALLEQSVFEDAGSSLPLSSVRTEALRAALIARCALFDAGAARRTYELLVEEKLTLGQRRGLARIAERCGVDPGVVAPRPDDSSL
;
A
#
# COMPACT_ATOMS: atom_id res chain seq x y z
N MET A 1 -59.18 6.80 -2.17
CA MET A 1 -58.51 5.73 -2.96
C MET A 1 -57.08 5.55 -2.44
N GLY A 2 -56.89 4.82 -1.35
CA GLY A 2 -55.56 4.37 -0.92
C GLY A 2 -55.40 2.92 -1.37
N GLY A 3 -54.58 2.67 -2.39
CA GLY A 3 -54.36 1.32 -2.90
C GLY A 3 -53.68 0.40 -1.88
N PRO A 4 -53.61 -0.92 -2.14
CA PRO A 4 -53.01 -1.92 -1.25
C PRO A 4 -51.56 -1.59 -0.82
N VAL A 5 -50.80 -0.89 -1.68
CA VAL A 5 -49.43 -0.42 -1.37
C VAL A 5 -49.41 0.65 -0.28
N ALA A 6 -50.37 1.59 -0.26
CA ALA A 6 -50.44 2.64 0.74
C ALA A 6 -50.78 2.09 2.13
N PHE A 7 -51.59 1.03 2.17
CA PHE A 7 -51.93 0.32 3.39
C PHE A 7 -50.73 -0.45 3.97
N GLU A 8 -49.99 -1.17 3.13
CA GLU A 8 -48.76 -1.85 3.56
C GLU A 8 -47.71 -0.87 4.09
N LEU A 9 -47.50 0.26 3.41
CA LEU A 9 -46.56 1.30 3.86
C LEU A 9 -46.94 1.85 5.24
N ALA A 10 -48.21 2.22 5.46
CA ALA A 10 -48.69 2.70 6.75
C ALA A 10 -48.47 1.66 7.86
N SER A 11 -48.66 0.38 7.55
CA SER A 11 -48.47 -0.71 8.52
C SER A 11 -46.99 -0.97 8.86
N VAL A 12 -46.07 -0.81 7.91
CA VAL A 12 -44.62 -0.87 8.16
C VAL A 12 -44.17 0.31 9.01
N LEU A 13 -44.65 1.53 8.73
CA LEU A 13 -44.40 2.73 9.54
C LEU A 13 -44.95 2.59 10.97
N ALA A 14 -46.07 1.87 11.14
CA ALA A 14 -46.67 1.57 12.43
C ALA A 14 -45.87 0.52 13.24
N SER A 15 -45.01 -0.29 12.60
CA SER A 15 -44.24 -1.36 13.24
C SER A 15 -43.20 -0.81 14.22
N ARG A 16 -43.34 -1.19 15.50
CA ARG A 16 -42.36 -0.82 16.54
C ARG A 16 -40.97 -1.37 16.25
N ALA A 17 -40.87 -2.57 15.68
CA ALA A 17 -39.58 -3.19 15.35
C ALA A 17 -38.84 -2.37 14.28
N GLN A 18 -39.54 -1.93 13.23
CA GLN A 18 -38.93 -1.16 12.14
C GLN A 18 -38.55 0.25 12.58
N ARG A 19 -39.40 0.94 13.36
CA ARG A 19 -39.02 2.24 13.94
C ARG A 19 -37.75 2.17 14.77
N ILE A 20 -37.63 1.15 15.63
CA ILE A 20 -36.39 0.92 16.42
C ILE A 20 -35.21 0.64 15.49
N GLY A 21 -35.39 -0.17 14.44
CA GLY A 21 -34.34 -0.47 13.47
C GLY A 21 -33.81 0.76 12.73
N TRP A 22 -34.71 1.60 12.20
CA TRP A 22 -34.35 2.83 11.50
C TRP A 22 -33.67 3.82 12.43
N ILE A 23 -34.18 4.01 13.65
CA ILE A 23 -33.54 4.87 14.66
C ILE A 23 -32.15 4.33 15.01
N SER A 24 -32.01 3.02 15.22
CA SER A 24 -30.71 2.40 15.54
C SER A 24 -29.72 2.58 14.39
N SER A 25 -30.17 2.41 13.14
CA SER A 25 -29.34 2.65 11.95
C SER A 25 -28.94 4.12 11.86
N ALA A 26 -29.87 5.05 12.07
CA ALA A 26 -29.61 6.48 12.06
C ALA A 26 -28.61 6.88 13.14
N LEU A 27 -28.81 6.45 14.39
CA LEU A 27 -27.91 6.75 15.51
C LEU A 27 -26.50 6.20 15.27
N TYR A 28 -26.39 4.96 14.78
CA TYR A 28 -25.11 4.36 14.43
C TYR A 28 -24.40 5.16 13.34
N LEU A 29 -25.07 5.42 12.22
CA LEU A 29 -24.50 6.16 11.09
C LEU A 29 -24.14 7.60 11.47
N LEU A 30 -24.97 8.27 12.27
CA LEU A 30 -24.72 9.62 12.78
C LEU A 30 -23.49 9.65 13.69
N ALA A 31 -23.32 8.66 14.56
CA ALA A 31 -22.18 8.59 15.47
C ALA A 31 -20.86 8.36 14.72
N ILE A 32 -20.82 7.38 13.81
CA ILE A 32 -19.59 7.07 13.08
C ILE A 32 -19.18 8.17 12.10
N GLY A 33 -20.13 8.92 11.54
CA GLY A 33 -19.86 9.96 10.54
C GLY A 33 -19.16 11.22 11.09
N PHE A 34 -18.85 11.26 12.39
CA PHE A 34 -17.93 12.25 12.98
C PHE A 34 -16.46 11.90 12.80
N LEU A 35 -16.13 10.64 12.49
CA LEU A 35 -14.78 10.24 12.15
C LEU A 35 -14.42 10.81 10.76
N PRO A 36 -13.23 11.44 10.58
CA PRO A 36 -12.87 12.12 9.33
C PRO A 36 -13.06 11.28 8.06
N LEU A 37 -12.71 10.00 8.09
CA LEU A 37 -12.84 9.08 6.95
C LEU A 37 -14.28 8.62 6.68
N LEU A 38 -15.16 8.70 7.67
CA LEU A 38 -16.56 8.23 7.56
C LEU A 38 -17.54 9.38 7.34
N GLY A 39 -17.04 10.62 7.25
CA GLY A 39 -17.83 11.83 7.04
C GLY A 39 -18.37 11.95 5.61
N GLY A 40 -19.52 11.35 5.34
CA GLY A 40 -20.26 11.50 4.09
C GLY A 40 -20.15 10.30 3.14
N PRO A 41 -20.51 10.46 1.85
CA PRO A 41 -20.55 9.37 0.89
C PRO A 41 -19.13 9.00 0.41
N ARG A 42 -18.51 8.04 1.10
CA ARG A 42 -17.11 7.62 0.89
C ARG A 42 -16.97 6.10 0.94
N TYR A 43 -15.82 5.60 0.51
CA TYR A 43 -15.52 4.16 0.48
C TYR A 43 -15.64 3.53 1.88
N GLU A 44 -14.97 4.10 2.87
CA GLU A 44 -14.92 3.62 4.25
C GLU A 44 -16.30 3.69 4.91
N ALA A 45 -17.05 4.76 4.67
CA ALA A 45 -18.42 4.90 5.15
C ALA A 45 -19.34 3.80 4.61
N ALA A 46 -19.23 3.47 3.31
CA ALA A 46 -20.01 2.40 2.72
C ALA A 46 -19.65 1.01 3.28
N LEU A 47 -18.36 0.75 3.50
CA LEU A 47 -17.88 -0.51 4.08
C LEU A 47 -18.40 -0.70 5.52
N VAL A 48 -18.23 0.33 6.36
CA VAL A 48 -18.64 0.30 7.77
C VAL A 48 -20.17 0.26 7.92
N ALA A 49 -20.90 0.95 7.03
CA ALA A 49 -22.35 0.83 6.96
C ALA A 49 -22.79 -0.56 6.52
N GLY A 50 -22.11 -1.16 5.54
CA GLY A 50 -22.40 -2.49 5.02
C GLY A 50 -22.19 -3.61 6.03
N LEU A 51 -21.28 -3.42 7.00
CA LEU A 51 -21.04 -4.40 8.05
C LEU A 51 -22.20 -4.45 9.08
N VAL A 52 -22.86 -3.33 9.35
CA VAL A 52 -23.79 -3.20 10.50
C VAL A 52 -25.25 -3.02 10.08
N VAL A 53 -25.53 -2.14 9.12
CA VAL A 53 -26.92 -1.78 8.76
C VAL A 53 -27.71 -2.99 8.19
N PRO A 54 -27.15 -3.85 7.33
CA PRO A 54 -27.81 -5.08 6.91
C PRO A 54 -28.15 -6.01 8.08
N ALA A 55 -27.28 -6.14 9.08
CA ALA A 55 -27.55 -6.97 10.25
C ALA A 55 -28.74 -6.42 11.08
N ILE A 56 -28.83 -5.10 11.24
CA ILE A 56 -29.98 -4.46 11.89
C ILE A 56 -31.26 -4.75 11.10
N ALA A 57 -31.24 -4.55 9.77
CA ALA A 57 -32.40 -4.78 8.90
C ALA A 57 -32.87 -6.24 8.91
N ALA A 58 -31.94 -7.21 8.90
CA ALA A 58 -32.27 -8.63 9.01
C ALA A 58 -32.98 -8.94 10.34
N VAL A 59 -32.46 -8.41 11.46
CA VAL A 59 -33.04 -8.65 12.79
C VAL A 59 -34.41 -7.99 12.91
N THR A 60 -34.59 -6.75 12.47
CA THR A 60 -35.88 -6.05 12.60
C THR A 60 -36.97 -6.69 11.74
N CYS A 61 -36.64 -7.07 10.50
CA CYS A 61 -37.57 -7.79 9.61
C CYS A 61 -37.93 -9.17 10.16
N ALA A 62 -36.96 -9.90 10.76
CA ALA A 62 -37.23 -11.19 11.38
C ALA A 62 -38.14 -11.08 12.61
N LEU A 63 -37.90 -10.08 13.47
CA LEU A 63 -38.72 -9.84 14.65
C LEU A 63 -40.15 -9.36 14.30
N GLU A 64 -40.30 -8.55 13.25
CA GLU A 64 -41.62 -8.16 12.74
C GLU A 64 -42.38 -9.37 12.20
N GLY A 65 -41.76 -10.17 11.32
CA GLY A 65 -42.39 -11.37 10.75
C GLY A 65 -42.79 -12.41 11.81
N ALA A 66 -41.94 -12.61 12.83
CA ALA A 66 -42.22 -13.53 13.93
C ALA A 66 -43.39 -13.09 14.82
N ARG A 67 -43.70 -11.78 14.86
CA ARG A 67 -44.75 -11.19 15.71
C ARG A 67 -46.03 -10.77 14.97
N ALA A 68 -46.11 -10.97 13.65
CA ALA A 68 -47.28 -10.58 12.86
C ALA A 68 -48.60 -11.14 13.47
N PRO A 69 -49.73 -10.41 13.48
CA PRO A 69 -50.98 -10.91 14.08
C PRO A 69 -51.47 -12.23 13.48
N GLN A 70 -52.21 -13.04 14.27
CA GLN A 70 -52.77 -14.33 13.83
C GLN A 70 -53.91 -14.17 12.82
N ALA A 71 -54.77 -13.16 12.97
CA ALA A 71 -55.80 -12.82 11.99
C ALA A 71 -55.17 -12.09 10.80
N GLY A 72 -55.11 -12.73 9.62
CA GLY A 72 -54.52 -12.15 8.41
C GLY A 72 -53.03 -12.46 8.19
N ALA A 73 -52.54 -13.60 8.70
CA ALA A 73 -51.16 -14.06 8.54
C ALA A 73 -50.65 -13.95 7.09
N TRP A 74 -49.69 -13.03 6.85
CA TRP A 74 -49.03 -12.81 5.55
C TRP A 74 -48.63 -14.12 4.86
N SER A 75 -48.87 -14.28 3.56
CA SER A 75 -48.21 -15.37 2.84
C SER A 75 -46.68 -15.20 2.93
N PRO A 76 -45.88 -16.26 2.74
CA PRO A 76 -44.42 -16.10 2.70
C PRO A 76 -43.98 -15.03 1.69
N LEU A 77 -44.66 -14.94 0.53
CA LEU A 77 -44.42 -13.89 -0.46
C LEU A 77 -44.71 -12.49 0.11
N ASP A 78 -45.86 -12.28 0.75
CA ASP A 78 -46.23 -11.00 1.34
C ASP A 78 -45.21 -10.57 2.41
N ALA A 79 -44.75 -11.52 3.22
CA ALA A 79 -43.75 -11.26 4.24
C ALA A 79 -42.41 -10.82 3.64
N LEU A 80 -41.94 -11.47 2.57
CA LEU A 80 -40.70 -11.07 1.89
C LEU A 80 -40.84 -9.70 1.21
N LEU A 81 -41.98 -9.44 0.54
CA LEU A 81 -42.26 -8.13 -0.06
C LEU A 81 -42.29 -7.02 0.99
N ARG A 82 -42.89 -7.30 2.15
CA ARG A 82 -42.91 -6.40 3.28
C ARG A 82 -41.52 -6.21 3.90
N GLY A 83 -40.71 -7.26 3.99
CA GLY A 83 -39.31 -7.17 4.40
C GLY A 83 -38.49 -6.28 3.47
N LEU A 84 -38.71 -6.40 2.15
CA LEU A 84 -38.10 -5.53 1.16
C LEU A 84 -38.54 -4.07 1.35
N LEU A 85 -39.84 -3.83 1.55
CA LEU A 85 -40.38 -2.48 1.81
C LEU A 85 -39.86 -1.88 3.13
N ALA A 86 -39.69 -2.68 4.19
CA ALA A 86 -39.12 -2.21 5.44
C ALA A 86 -37.63 -1.87 5.30
N ALA A 87 -36.90 -2.67 4.53
CA ALA A 87 -35.48 -2.48 4.23
C ALA A 87 -35.21 -1.24 3.37
N THR A 88 -36.13 -0.79 2.51
CA THR A 88 -35.96 0.49 1.79
C THR A 88 -35.89 1.67 2.76
N GLY A 89 -36.56 1.61 3.92
CA GLY A 89 -36.43 2.61 4.98
C GLY A 89 -35.01 2.70 5.56
N HIS A 90 -34.35 1.56 5.78
CA HIS A 90 -32.94 1.52 6.20
C HIS A 90 -32.00 2.09 5.12
N ALA A 91 -32.24 1.75 3.85
CA ALA A 91 -31.48 2.31 2.73
C ALA A 91 -31.68 3.83 2.59
N LEU A 92 -32.90 4.33 2.84
CA LEU A 92 -33.18 5.77 2.85
C LEU A 92 -32.48 6.48 4.01
N VAL A 93 -32.55 5.91 5.23
CA VAL A 93 -31.81 6.43 6.39
C VAL A 93 -30.31 6.52 6.09
N LEU A 94 -29.75 5.46 5.48
CA LEU A 94 -28.35 5.45 5.06
C LEU A 94 -28.02 6.62 4.12
N LEU A 95 -28.81 6.82 3.07
CA LEU A 95 -28.57 7.89 2.09
C LEU A 95 -28.75 9.28 2.72
N VAL A 96 -29.78 9.48 3.54
CA VAL A 96 -30.06 10.76 4.20
C VAL A 96 -28.94 11.11 5.18
N VAL A 97 -28.51 10.17 6.02
CA VAL A 97 -27.43 10.43 6.99
C VAL A 97 -26.10 10.66 6.27
N ALA A 98 -25.82 9.92 5.18
CA ALA A 98 -24.65 10.18 4.36
C ALA A 98 -24.68 11.58 3.72
N LEU A 99 -25.85 12.06 3.27
CA LEU A 99 -26.02 13.43 2.76
C LEU A 99 -25.81 14.48 3.85
N VAL A 100 -26.33 14.26 5.06
CA VAL A 100 -26.14 15.16 6.20
C VAL A 100 -24.66 15.27 6.56
N HIS A 101 -23.94 14.15 6.62
CA HIS A 101 -22.49 14.18 6.85
C HIS A 101 -21.72 14.76 5.67
N GLY A 102 -22.16 14.51 4.43
CA GLY A 102 -21.58 15.14 3.25
C GLY A 102 -21.72 16.66 3.26
N ALA A 103 -22.86 17.18 3.71
CA ALA A 103 -23.07 18.62 3.89
C ALA A 103 -22.19 19.21 5.00
N ARG A 104 -21.94 18.44 6.08
CA ARG A 104 -21.09 18.87 7.21
C ARG A 104 -19.59 18.83 6.90
N ALA A 105 -19.12 17.73 6.31
CA ALA A 105 -17.70 17.40 6.18
C ALA A 105 -17.16 17.58 4.75
N GLY A 106 -18.02 17.94 3.79
CA GLY A 106 -17.71 18.01 2.37
C GLY A 106 -17.85 16.66 1.66
N ILE A 107 -18.21 16.72 0.39
CA ILE A 107 -18.33 15.55 -0.49
C ILE A 107 -17.11 15.53 -1.43
N CYS A 108 -16.15 14.64 -1.17
CA CYS A 108 -14.95 14.52 -2.01
C CYS A 108 -15.30 13.89 -3.38
N GLU A 109 -16.11 12.82 -3.41
CA GLU A 109 -16.42 12.08 -4.63
C GLU A 109 -17.91 11.72 -4.75
N PRO A 110 -18.78 12.66 -5.18
CA PRO A 110 -20.22 12.44 -5.16
C PRO A 110 -20.63 11.24 -6.01
N GLY A 111 -20.17 11.14 -7.26
CA GLY A 111 -20.56 10.06 -8.16
C GLY A 111 -20.19 8.67 -7.64
N ALA A 112 -18.90 8.43 -7.41
CA ALA A 112 -18.40 7.12 -6.99
C ALA A 112 -18.84 6.75 -5.56
N GLY A 113 -18.83 7.71 -4.64
CA GLY A 113 -19.23 7.50 -3.24
C GLY A 113 -20.70 7.13 -3.08
N PHE A 114 -21.61 7.84 -3.75
CA PHE A 114 -23.04 7.49 -3.71
C PHE A 114 -23.33 6.17 -4.41
N LEU A 115 -22.71 5.93 -5.56
CA LEU A 115 -22.89 4.67 -6.27
C LEU A 115 -22.44 3.47 -5.42
N LEU A 116 -21.35 3.63 -4.67
CA LEU A 116 -20.87 2.61 -3.74
C LEU A 116 -21.81 2.43 -2.54
N LEU A 117 -22.40 3.49 -2.00
CA LEU A 117 -23.41 3.37 -0.94
C LEU A 117 -24.66 2.60 -1.42
N VAL A 118 -25.13 2.91 -2.64
CA VAL A 118 -26.30 2.24 -3.23
C VAL A 118 -25.99 0.78 -3.57
N LEU A 119 -24.92 0.53 -4.30
CA LEU A 119 -24.54 -0.81 -4.75
C LEU A 119 -23.89 -1.64 -3.65
N GLY A 120 -23.34 -1.06 -2.58
CA GLY A 120 -22.77 -1.76 -1.45
C GLY A 120 -23.85 -2.00 -0.37
N PRO A 121 -23.85 -1.23 0.73
CA PRO A 121 -24.80 -1.40 1.83
C PRO A 121 -26.27 -1.28 1.42
N GLY A 122 -26.63 -0.41 0.46
CA GLY A 122 -28.02 -0.24 0.02
C GLY A 122 -28.62 -1.54 -0.51
N ALA A 123 -27.96 -2.17 -1.48
CA ALA A 123 -28.37 -3.48 -2.01
C ALA A 123 -28.31 -4.58 -0.94
N GLY A 124 -27.31 -4.55 -0.05
CA GLY A 124 -27.17 -5.52 1.04
C GLY A 124 -28.28 -5.46 2.07
N VAL A 125 -28.75 -4.26 2.41
CA VAL A 125 -29.89 -4.03 3.30
C VAL A 125 -31.18 -4.62 2.72
N LEU A 126 -31.42 -4.49 1.41
CA LEU A 126 -32.58 -5.08 0.76
C LEU A 126 -32.56 -6.61 0.83
N LEU A 127 -31.41 -7.23 0.54
CA LEU A 127 -31.24 -8.68 0.69
C LEU A 127 -31.44 -9.12 2.16
N ALA A 128 -30.92 -8.35 3.12
CA ALA A 128 -31.09 -8.59 4.54
C ALA A 128 -32.56 -8.53 4.97
N GLY A 129 -33.34 -7.59 4.43
CA GLY A 129 -34.78 -7.51 4.67
C GLY A 129 -35.53 -8.76 4.22
N VAL A 130 -35.20 -9.26 3.02
CA VAL A 130 -35.76 -10.51 2.46
C VAL A 130 -35.38 -11.72 3.32
N TRP A 131 -34.11 -11.84 3.71
CA TRP A 131 -33.62 -12.91 4.59
C TRP A 131 -34.29 -12.85 5.97
N GLY A 132 -34.33 -11.68 6.58
CA GLY A 132 -34.95 -11.46 7.88
C GLY A 132 -36.43 -11.85 7.86
N ALA A 133 -37.18 -11.36 6.88
CA ALA A 133 -38.60 -11.70 6.74
C ALA A 133 -38.83 -13.20 6.54
N PHE A 134 -37.99 -13.88 5.76
CA PHE A 134 -38.03 -15.33 5.62
C PHE A 134 -37.83 -16.04 6.97
N VAL A 135 -36.79 -15.66 7.72
CA VAL A 135 -36.50 -16.21 9.06
C VAL A 135 -37.67 -16.00 10.01
N GLY A 136 -38.24 -14.79 10.04
CA GLY A 136 -39.38 -14.44 10.87
C GLY A 136 -40.62 -15.29 10.57
N CYS A 137 -40.86 -15.59 9.29
CA CYS A 137 -41.94 -16.49 8.87
C CYS A 137 -41.67 -17.95 9.26
N ALA A 138 -40.46 -18.45 9.00
CA ALA A 138 -40.08 -19.84 9.24
C ALA A 138 -40.06 -20.18 10.75
N LEU A 139 -39.63 -19.24 11.60
CA LEU A 139 -39.43 -19.43 13.04
C LEU A 139 -40.52 -18.79 13.90
N ARG A 140 -41.70 -18.52 13.35
CA ARG A 140 -42.83 -17.98 14.10
C ARG A 140 -43.15 -18.83 15.34
N GLY A 141 -43.38 -18.17 16.49
CA GLY A 141 -43.66 -18.85 17.76
C GLY A 141 -42.45 -19.50 18.43
N ARG A 142 -41.24 -19.40 17.85
CA ARG A 142 -39.99 -19.77 18.51
C ARG A 142 -39.47 -18.65 19.41
N SER A 143 -38.46 -18.96 20.22
CA SER A 143 -37.83 -17.98 21.10
C SER A 143 -37.24 -16.81 20.31
N ARG A 144 -37.30 -15.61 20.90
CA ARG A 144 -36.72 -14.39 20.32
C ARG A 144 -35.23 -14.57 19.98
N LEU A 145 -34.50 -15.31 20.81
CA LEU A 145 -33.07 -15.58 20.61
C LEU A 145 -32.82 -16.40 19.34
N ALA A 146 -33.62 -17.43 19.07
CA ALA A 146 -33.47 -18.25 17.86
C ALA A 146 -33.71 -17.44 16.57
N VAL A 147 -34.71 -16.55 16.59
CA VAL A 147 -35.01 -15.65 15.47
C VAL A 147 -33.84 -14.70 15.21
N ILE A 148 -33.29 -14.07 16.25
CA ILE A 148 -32.15 -13.16 16.13
C ILE A 148 -30.91 -13.90 15.63
N ALA A 149 -30.59 -15.06 16.21
CA ALA A 149 -29.43 -15.85 15.84
C ALA A 149 -29.47 -16.26 14.36
N LEU A 150 -30.62 -16.75 13.87
CA LEU A 150 -30.75 -17.13 12.45
C LEU A 150 -30.78 -15.91 11.52
N ALA A 151 -31.37 -14.79 11.95
CA ALA A 151 -31.34 -13.54 11.19
C ALA A 151 -29.90 -13.03 10.97
N LEU A 152 -29.05 -13.11 12.00
CA LEU A 152 -27.62 -12.77 11.91
C LEU A 152 -26.79 -13.83 11.18
N GLY A 153 -27.30 -15.07 11.07
CA GLY A 153 -26.59 -16.19 10.49
C GLY A 153 -26.13 -15.95 9.05
N ALA A 154 -26.98 -15.41 8.17
CA ALA A 154 -26.60 -15.19 6.77
C ALA A 154 -25.53 -14.08 6.58
N PRO A 155 -25.65 -12.89 7.19
CA PRO A 155 -24.57 -11.90 7.16
C PRO A 155 -23.24 -12.43 7.72
N LEU A 156 -23.27 -13.13 8.86
CA LEU A 156 -22.06 -13.69 9.47
C LEU A 156 -21.43 -14.80 8.62
N LEU A 157 -22.26 -15.66 8.00
CA LEU A 157 -21.79 -16.70 7.09
C LEU A 157 -21.14 -16.10 5.84
N ALA A 158 -21.70 -15.02 5.29
CA ALA A 158 -21.15 -14.34 4.13
C ALA A 158 -19.75 -13.75 4.40
N VAL A 159 -19.59 -13.11 5.57
CA VAL A 159 -18.27 -12.68 6.06
C VAL A 159 -17.34 -13.88 6.25
N GLY A 160 -17.84 -14.97 6.83
CA GLY A 160 -17.09 -16.22 6.99
C GLY A 160 -16.58 -16.79 5.66
N VAL A 161 -17.40 -16.80 4.60
CA VAL A 161 -17.00 -17.22 3.25
C VAL A 161 -15.89 -16.32 2.70
N SER A 162 -16.01 -15.00 2.91
CA SER A 162 -14.98 -14.03 2.50
C SER A 162 -13.66 -14.25 3.26
N LEU A 163 -13.71 -14.58 4.55
CA LEU A 163 -12.53 -14.91 5.36
C LEU A 163 -11.87 -16.22 4.92
N VAL A 164 -12.66 -17.27 4.65
CA VAL A 164 -12.13 -18.53 4.13
C VAL A 164 -11.40 -18.28 2.80
N ARG A 165 -12.00 -17.48 1.93
CA ARG A 165 -11.42 -17.04 0.66
C ARG A 165 -10.12 -16.26 0.83
N PHE A 166 -10.06 -15.33 1.79
CA PHE A 166 -8.85 -14.61 2.15
C PHE A 166 -7.71 -15.52 2.64
N VAL A 167 -8.04 -16.53 3.46
CA VAL A 167 -7.05 -17.49 3.99
C VAL A 167 -6.55 -18.45 2.91
N THR A 168 -7.46 -18.95 2.06
CA THR A 168 -7.21 -20.07 1.13
C THR A 168 -6.76 -19.64 -0.26
N SER A 169 -6.75 -18.34 -0.57
CA SER A 169 -6.31 -17.81 -1.85
C SER A 169 -5.29 -16.66 -1.69
N PRO A 170 -4.60 -16.27 -2.78
CA PRO A 170 -3.83 -15.03 -2.80
C PRO A 170 -4.68 -13.77 -2.58
N MET A 171 -5.96 -13.78 -2.96
CA MET A 171 -6.79 -12.56 -2.97
C MET A 171 -6.91 -11.92 -1.59
N VAL A 172 -7.01 -10.58 -1.57
CA VAL A 172 -7.25 -9.77 -0.38
C VAL A 172 -8.49 -8.89 -0.48
N PHE A 173 -9.05 -8.70 -1.68
CA PHE A 173 -10.36 -8.07 -1.86
C PHE A 173 -11.50 -9.07 -1.58
N ALA A 174 -12.70 -8.57 -1.30
CA ALA A 174 -13.90 -9.40 -1.18
C ALA A 174 -15.14 -8.69 -1.74
N PHE A 175 -15.96 -9.44 -2.48
CA PHE A 175 -17.33 -9.06 -2.79
C PHE A 175 -18.27 -9.85 -1.88
N ASP A 176 -19.03 -9.13 -1.06
CA ASP A 176 -19.95 -9.67 -0.07
C ASP A 176 -21.40 -9.26 -0.38
N PRO A 177 -22.38 -10.18 -0.27
CA PRO A 177 -23.77 -9.90 -0.62
C PRO A 177 -24.43 -8.86 0.29
N PHE A 178 -23.97 -8.70 1.53
CA PHE A 178 -24.50 -7.73 2.49
C PHE A 178 -23.62 -6.48 2.62
N VAL A 179 -22.31 -6.66 2.74
CA VAL A 179 -21.38 -5.54 2.95
C VAL A 179 -21.12 -4.75 1.67
N GLY A 180 -20.99 -5.43 0.53
CA GLY A 180 -20.61 -4.80 -0.74
C GLY A 180 -19.19 -5.17 -1.16
N TYR A 181 -18.30 -4.17 -1.25
CA TYR A 181 -16.94 -4.37 -1.76
C TYR A 181 -15.88 -3.96 -0.74
N PHE A 182 -15.05 -4.93 -0.35
CA PHE A 182 -13.82 -4.72 0.40
C PHE A 182 -12.64 -4.74 -0.58
N ALA A 183 -11.88 -3.64 -0.67
CA ALA A 183 -10.81 -3.46 -1.64
C ALA A 183 -9.47 -4.10 -1.22
N GLY A 184 -9.30 -4.39 0.08
CA GLY A 184 -8.04 -4.83 0.65
C GLY A 184 -7.47 -3.78 1.62
N PRO A 185 -6.15 -3.52 1.61
CA PRO A 185 -5.50 -2.55 2.49
C PRO A 185 -6.17 -1.16 2.44
N LEU A 186 -6.58 -0.64 3.60
CA LEU A 186 -7.40 0.58 3.70
C LEU A 186 -6.62 1.88 3.43
N TYR A 187 -5.30 1.82 3.37
CA TYR A 187 -4.39 2.97 3.22
C TYR A 187 -3.89 3.18 1.78
N GLU A 188 -4.41 2.44 0.82
CA GLU A 188 -4.12 2.64 -0.61
C GLU A 188 -5.21 3.44 -1.31
N VAL A 189 -4.86 4.04 -2.46
CA VAL A 189 -5.85 4.61 -3.38
C VAL A 189 -6.76 3.50 -3.90
N VAL A 190 -8.00 3.49 -3.43
CA VAL A 190 -9.00 2.47 -3.80
C VAL A 190 -9.60 2.80 -5.16
N GLU A 191 -9.29 1.98 -6.18
CA GLU A 191 -10.04 1.98 -7.43
C GLU A 191 -11.31 1.14 -7.27
N ILE A 192 -12.48 1.80 -7.34
CA ILE A 192 -13.77 1.13 -7.16
C ILE A 192 -14.17 0.42 -8.47
N PRO A 193 -14.29 -0.93 -8.48
CA PRO A 193 -14.59 -1.66 -9.70
C PRO A 193 -16.10 -1.71 -9.97
N ILE A 194 -16.69 -0.57 -10.33
CA ILE A 194 -18.14 -0.42 -10.52
C ILE A 194 -18.72 -1.48 -11.47
N ALA A 195 -18.06 -1.77 -12.59
CA ALA A 195 -18.54 -2.78 -13.54
C ALA A 195 -18.61 -4.20 -12.92
N ARG A 196 -17.60 -4.59 -12.14
CA ARG A 196 -17.60 -5.87 -11.41
C ARG A 196 -18.66 -5.89 -10.31
N LEU A 197 -18.86 -4.76 -9.63
CA LEU A 197 -19.90 -4.63 -8.61
C LEU A 197 -21.30 -4.73 -9.23
N CYS A 198 -21.54 -4.14 -10.41
CA CYS A 198 -22.81 -4.26 -11.13
C CYS A 198 -23.13 -5.71 -11.50
N THR A 199 -22.17 -6.47 -12.04
CA THR A 199 -22.38 -7.89 -12.36
C THR A 199 -22.60 -8.74 -11.10
N TYR A 200 -21.90 -8.43 -10.00
CA TYR A 200 -22.14 -9.06 -8.71
C TYR A 200 -23.56 -8.76 -8.18
N ARG A 201 -24.05 -7.53 -8.37
CA ARG A 201 -25.41 -7.12 -7.99
C ARG A 201 -26.50 -7.67 -8.90
N ALA A 202 -26.22 -7.96 -10.16
CA ALA A 202 -27.13 -8.74 -11.00
C ALA A 202 -27.37 -10.14 -10.39
N GLY A 203 -26.33 -10.79 -9.86
CA GLY A 203 -26.45 -12.05 -9.11
C GLY A 203 -27.23 -11.90 -7.81
N THR A 204 -26.97 -10.82 -7.05
CA THR A 204 -27.72 -10.50 -5.82
C THR A 204 -29.22 -10.31 -6.13
N LEU A 205 -29.55 -9.58 -7.18
CA LEU A 205 -30.92 -9.35 -7.62
C LEU A 205 -31.59 -10.67 -8.05
N ALA A 206 -30.89 -11.52 -8.80
CA ALA A 206 -31.37 -12.84 -9.16
C ALA A 206 -31.67 -13.69 -7.92
N THR A 207 -30.84 -13.62 -6.86
CA THR A 207 -31.12 -14.29 -5.58
C THR A 207 -32.39 -13.76 -4.91
N VAL A 208 -32.60 -12.44 -4.89
CA VAL A 208 -33.84 -11.85 -4.34
C VAL A 208 -35.07 -12.30 -5.12
N LEU A 209 -35.01 -12.26 -6.45
CA LEU A 209 -36.11 -12.68 -7.32
C LEU A 209 -36.41 -14.17 -7.19
N ALA A 210 -35.37 -15.02 -7.09
CA ALA A 210 -35.52 -16.44 -6.82
C ALA A 210 -36.18 -16.68 -5.45
N ALA A 211 -35.80 -15.93 -4.41
CA ALA A 211 -36.42 -16.03 -3.09
C ALA A 211 -37.91 -15.64 -3.11
N LEU A 212 -38.28 -14.59 -3.85
CA LEU A 212 -39.68 -14.19 -4.02
C LEU A 212 -40.49 -15.24 -4.79
N CYS A 213 -39.95 -15.77 -5.90
CA CYS A 213 -40.59 -16.85 -6.66
C CYS A 213 -40.69 -18.15 -5.83
N GLY A 214 -39.69 -18.47 -5.02
CA GLY A 214 -39.73 -19.61 -4.11
C GLY A 214 -40.78 -19.41 -3.01
N ALA A 215 -40.89 -18.22 -2.44
CA ALA A 215 -41.87 -17.90 -1.42
C ALA A 215 -43.31 -17.95 -1.93
N SER A 216 -43.57 -17.68 -3.22
CA SER A 216 -44.91 -17.86 -3.82
C SER A 216 -45.36 -19.32 -3.93
N LEU A 217 -44.41 -20.26 -3.84
CA LEU A 217 -44.65 -21.70 -3.81
C LEU A 217 -44.81 -22.26 -2.40
N LEU A 218 -44.65 -21.42 -1.37
CA LEU A 218 -44.74 -21.82 0.03
C LEU A 218 -46.01 -21.26 0.66
N GLU A 219 -46.56 -22.03 1.60
CA GLU A 219 -47.61 -21.61 2.51
C GLU A 219 -47.20 -21.99 3.94
N ARG A 220 -47.82 -21.38 4.95
CA ARG A 220 -47.45 -21.64 6.34
C ARG A 220 -47.98 -22.99 6.82
N ARG A 221 -47.21 -23.67 7.68
CA ARG A 221 -47.60 -24.92 8.34
C ARG A 221 -48.24 -24.62 9.69
N GLY A 222 -49.50 -24.19 9.68
CA GLY A 222 -50.26 -23.90 10.92
C GLY A 222 -49.78 -22.66 11.68
N GLU A 223 -50.04 -22.62 12.99
CA GLU A 223 -49.87 -21.41 13.82
C GLU A 223 -48.44 -21.21 14.35
N VAL A 224 -47.67 -22.29 14.51
CA VAL A 224 -46.34 -22.30 15.16
C VAL A 224 -45.28 -22.77 14.17
N GLY A 225 -44.70 -21.81 13.43
CA GLY A 225 -43.52 -22.01 12.57
C GLY A 225 -43.71 -23.05 11.46
N GLY A 226 -42.75 -23.08 10.54
CA GLY A 226 -42.73 -24.05 9.45
C GLY A 226 -43.45 -23.60 8.18
N LEU A 227 -42.87 -24.00 7.06
CA LEU A 227 -43.35 -23.75 5.71
C LEU A 227 -43.68 -25.09 5.07
N ARG A 228 -44.75 -25.14 4.28
CA ARG A 228 -45.08 -26.29 3.43
C ARG A 228 -45.22 -25.81 1.99
N VAL A 229 -44.94 -26.70 1.06
CA VAL A 229 -45.08 -26.40 -0.37
C VAL A 229 -46.57 -26.36 -0.71
N ARG A 230 -47.03 -25.26 -1.31
CA ARG A 230 -48.41 -25.07 -1.74
C ARG A 230 -48.75 -26.07 -2.85
N ARG A 231 -49.93 -26.68 -2.78
CA ARG A 231 -50.47 -27.53 -3.86
C ARG A 231 -51.87 -27.02 -4.29
N PRO A 232 -52.13 -26.84 -5.60
CA PRO A 232 -51.21 -27.02 -6.73
C PRO A 232 -50.10 -25.96 -6.77
N LEU A 233 -48.98 -26.30 -7.40
CA LEU A 233 -47.85 -25.39 -7.61
C LEU A 233 -48.21 -24.30 -8.63
N ASP A 234 -47.80 -23.06 -8.36
CA ASP A 234 -47.86 -21.99 -9.35
C ASP A 234 -46.75 -22.18 -10.39
N ARG A 235 -47.15 -22.44 -11.65
CA ARG A 235 -46.19 -22.60 -12.76
C ARG A 235 -45.27 -21.39 -12.91
N ARG A 236 -45.77 -20.18 -12.68
CA ARG A 236 -44.96 -18.95 -12.76
C ARG A 236 -43.90 -18.91 -11.68
N GLY A 237 -44.25 -19.29 -10.45
CA GLY A 237 -43.30 -19.42 -9.34
C GLY A 237 -42.22 -20.46 -9.60
N VAL A 238 -42.58 -21.63 -10.15
CA VAL A 238 -41.62 -22.70 -10.48
C VAL A 238 -40.65 -22.27 -11.57
N VAL A 239 -41.16 -21.72 -12.68
CA VAL A 239 -40.33 -21.23 -13.79
C VAL A 239 -39.44 -20.08 -13.34
N GLY A 240 -39.99 -19.13 -12.58
CA GLY A 240 -39.23 -18.00 -12.03
C GLY A 240 -38.13 -18.43 -11.08
N LEU A 241 -38.43 -19.35 -10.14
CA LEU A 241 -37.43 -19.90 -9.22
C LEU A 241 -36.32 -20.63 -10.00
N GLY A 242 -36.68 -21.44 -11.00
CA GLY A 242 -35.72 -22.14 -11.85
C GLY A 242 -34.82 -21.19 -12.63
N PHE A 243 -35.40 -20.18 -13.30
CA PHE A 243 -34.67 -19.20 -14.09
C PHE A 243 -33.75 -18.32 -13.23
N PHE A 244 -34.29 -17.65 -12.21
CA PHE A 244 -33.51 -16.75 -11.36
C PHE A 244 -32.52 -17.50 -10.46
N GLY A 245 -32.88 -18.71 -10.03
CA GLY A 245 -31.98 -19.61 -9.31
C GLY A 245 -30.79 -20.04 -10.17
N ALA A 246 -31.04 -20.44 -11.43
CA ALA A 246 -29.98 -20.78 -12.38
C ALA A 246 -29.11 -19.56 -12.72
N LEU A 247 -29.70 -18.37 -12.89
CA LEU A 247 -28.95 -17.13 -13.14
C LEU A 247 -28.05 -16.76 -11.94
N SER A 248 -28.58 -16.82 -10.71
CA SER A 248 -27.82 -16.57 -9.49
C SER A 248 -26.64 -17.55 -9.35
N ALA A 249 -26.92 -18.85 -9.50
CA ALA A 249 -25.90 -19.90 -9.43
C ALA A 249 -24.86 -19.77 -10.55
N GLY A 250 -25.28 -19.43 -11.78
CA GLY A 250 -24.40 -19.22 -12.93
C GLY A 250 -23.46 -18.04 -12.73
N LEU A 251 -23.96 -16.90 -12.25
CA LEU A 251 -23.12 -15.74 -11.95
C LEU A 251 -22.17 -16.01 -10.77
N ALA A 252 -22.62 -16.72 -9.73
CA ALA A 252 -21.76 -17.13 -8.62
C ALA A 252 -20.65 -18.11 -9.05
N GLY A 253 -20.99 -19.08 -9.92
CA GLY A 253 -20.04 -20.05 -10.48
C GLY A 253 -19.03 -19.41 -11.44
N ALA A 254 -19.46 -18.44 -12.24
CA ALA A 254 -18.59 -17.65 -13.11
C ALA A 254 -17.81 -16.54 -12.37
N GLY A 255 -17.90 -16.47 -11.04
CA GLY A 255 -17.36 -15.35 -10.26
C GLY A 255 -15.86 -15.13 -10.43
N ALA A 256 -15.05 -16.17 -10.69
CA ALA A 256 -13.62 -16.00 -11.00
C ALA A 256 -13.40 -15.27 -12.34
N GLN A 257 -14.15 -15.64 -13.38
CA GLN A 257 -14.08 -15.03 -14.71
C GLN A 257 -14.65 -13.60 -14.71
N LEU A 258 -15.67 -13.35 -13.88
CA LEU A 258 -16.27 -12.03 -13.69
C LEU A 258 -15.47 -11.13 -12.73
N GLY A 259 -14.40 -11.65 -12.11
CA GLY A 259 -13.55 -10.92 -11.18
C GLY A 259 -14.19 -10.61 -9.82
N HIS A 260 -15.18 -11.40 -9.39
CA HIS A 260 -15.83 -11.33 -8.08
C HIS A 260 -15.01 -11.99 -6.97
N PHE A 261 -14.13 -12.92 -7.33
CA PHE A 261 -13.12 -13.52 -6.46
C PHE A 261 -11.96 -14.03 -7.33
N SER A 262 -10.84 -14.39 -6.72
CA SER A 262 -9.72 -15.01 -7.44
C SER A 262 -9.17 -16.18 -6.66
N THR A 263 -8.80 -17.26 -7.35
CA THR A 263 -8.19 -18.45 -6.75
C THR A 263 -6.70 -18.49 -7.08
N ASP A 264 -5.93 -19.33 -6.38
CA ASP A 264 -4.54 -19.60 -6.76
C ASP A 264 -4.45 -20.05 -8.24
N ALA A 265 -5.32 -20.97 -8.65
CA ALA A 265 -5.38 -21.45 -10.03
C ALA A 265 -5.68 -20.33 -11.04
N SER A 266 -6.68 -19.47 -10.79
CA SER A 266 -7.03 -18.40 -11.74
C SER A 266 -5.93 -17.34 -11.84
N ILE A 267 -5.20 -17.08 -10.76
CA ILE A 267 -4.07 -16.15 -10.78
C ILE A 267 -2.88 -16.76 -11.53
N ARG A 268 -2.54 -18.03 -11.27
CA ARG A 268 -1.50 -18.74 -12.03
C ARG A 268 -1.80 -18.78 -13.52
N GLU A 269 -3.05 -19.06 -13.88
CA GLU A 269 -3.51 -19.02 -15.27
C GLU A 269 -3.35 -17.63 -15.90
N ALA A 270 -3.76 -16.57 -15.18
CA ALA A 270 -3.64 -15.19 -15.66
C ALA A 270 -2.20 -14.66 -15.72
N LEU A 271 -1.27 -15.26 -14.96
CA LEU A 271 0.15 -14.96 -15.00
C LEU A 271 0.85 -15.76 -16.12
N GLY A 272 0.55 -17.04 -16.27
CA GLY A 272 1.01 -17.87 -17.40
C GLY A 272 2.49 -18.31 -17.38
N GLY A 273 3.34 -17.70 -16.54
CA GLY A 273 4.75 -18.05 -16.39
C GLY A 273 5.08 -18.72 -15.05
N GLN A 274 6.01 -19.69 -15.07
CA GLN A 274 6.59 -20.29 -13.87
C GLN A 274 8.09 -20.57 -14.04
N LEU A 275 8.88 -20.28 -13.01
CA LEU A 275 10.31 -20.54 -12.95
C LEU A 275 10.71 -20.87 -11.51
N SER A 276 11.53 -21.89 -11.31
CA SER A 276 12.05 -22.26 -9.99
C SER A 276 13.58 -22.10 -9.95
N TYR A 277 14.10 -21.59 -8.84
CA TYR A 277 15.53 -21.56 -8.52
C TYR A 277 15.72 -21.75 -7.02
N GLY A 278 16.61 -22.66 -6.62
CA GLY A 278 16.82 -22.97 -5.21
C GLY A 278 15.51 -23.31 -4.49
N ARG A 279 15.21 -22.58 -3.42
CA ARG A 279 13.97 -22.71 -2.63
C ARG A 279 12.82 -21.81 -3.09
N CYS A 280 13.01 -21.03 -4.16
CA CYS A 280 12.04 -20.05 -4.64
C CYS A 280 11.32 -20.51 -5.91
N ASP A 281 9.99 -20.58 -5.83
CA ASP A 281 9.08 -20.78 -6.96
C ASP A 281 8.49 -19.44 -7.41
N VAL A 282 8.90 -18.94 -8.56
CA VAL A 282 8.38 -17.69 -9.10
C VAL A 282 7.29 -17.98 -10.13
N VAL A 283 6.04 -17.62 -9.79
CA VAL A 283 4.92 -17.55 -10.74
C VAL A 283 4.86 -16.13 -11.26
N TYR A 284 4.95 -15.90 -12.56
CA TYR A 284 5.14 -14.57 -13.12
C TYR A 284 4.31 -14.31 -14.36
N ALA A 285 4.00 -13.05 -14.64
CA ALA A 285 3.32 -12.65 -15.87
C ALA A 285 4.17 -12.98 -17.10
N ASP A 286 3.64 -13.72 -18.06
CA ASP A 286 4.32 -14.18 -19.28
C ASP A 286 4.88 -13.05 -20.16
N SER A 287 4.39 -11.82 -19.98
CA SER A 287 4.91 -10.58 -20.57
C SER A 287 6.28 -10.15 -20.04
N LEU A 288 6.75 -10.71 -18.92
CA LEU A 288 8.04 -10.39 -18.32
C LEU A 288 9.18 -11.20 -18.94
N ARG A 289 10.37 -10.59 -19.05
CA ARG A 289 11.54 -11.27 -19.62
C ARG A 289 12.04 -12.34 -18.66
N ARG A 290 12.18 -13.58 -19.14
CA ARG A 290 12.67 -14.72 -18.35
C ARG A 290 14.00 -14.45 -17.64
N ALA A 291 14.90 -13.66 -18.23
CA ALA A 291 16.17 -13.29 -17.61
C ALA A 291 16.03 -12.39 -16.36
N GLU A 292 15.01 -11.54 -16.31
CA GLU A 292 14.70 -10.70 -15.14
C GLU A 292 14.09 -11.56 -14.03
N VAL A 293 13.17 -12.45 -14.39
CA VAL A 293 12.54 -13.40 -13.47
C VAL A 293 13.58 -14.35 -12.86
N ALA A 294 14.49 -14.89 -13.67
CA ALA A 294 15.57 -15.74 -13.19
C ALA A 294 16.49 -15.00 -12.21
N ARG A 295 16.67 -13.69 -12.38
CA ARG A 295 17.45 -12.85 -11.47
C ARG A 295 16.75 -12.67 -10.13
N LEU A 296 15.45 -12.36 -10.16
CA LEU A 296 14.62 -12.27 -8.95
C LEU A 296 14.58 -13.60 -8.18
N ALA A 297 14.48 -14.73 -8.89
CA ALA A 297 14.45 -16.06 -8.27
C ALA A 297 15.77 -16.37 -7.52
N ARG A 298 16.91 -15.99 -8.10
CA ARG A 298 18.22 -16.10 -7.44
C ARG A 298 18.36 -15.15 -6.26
N GLU A 299 17.90 -13.92 -6.41
CA GLU A 299 17.89 -12.92 -5.33
C GLU A 299 17.03 -13.39 -4.14
N CYS A 300 15.89 -14.02 -4.42
CA CYS A 300 15.01 -14.61 -3.41
C CYS A 300 15.74 -15.69 -2.59
N ASP A 301 16.41 -16.62 -3.26
CA ASP A 301 17.16 -17.69 -2.60
C ASP A 301 18.31 -17.13 -1.73
N ALA A 302 19.02 -16.12 -2.23
CA ALA A 302 20.06 -15.43 -1.49
C ALA A 302 19.52 -14.67 -0.26
N HIS A 303 18.36 -14.02 -0.37
CA HIS A 303 17.71 -13.36 0.76
C HIS A 303 17.31 -14.34 1.85
N LEU A 304 16.81 -15.54 1.51
CA LEU A 304 16.44 -16.55 2.50
C LEU A 304 17.64 -16.88 3.40
N ALA A 305 18.83 -17.09 2.82
CA ALA A 305 20.04 -17.37 3.61
C ALA A 305 20.47 -16.22 4.53
N GLN A 306 20.24 -14.95 4.14
CA GLN A 306 20.50 -13.78 5.00
C GLN A 306 19.52 -13.71 6.16
N ILE A 307 18.24 -13.88 5.86
CA ILE A 307 17.15 -13.76 6.82
C ILE A 307 17.22 -14.91 7.86
N GLU A 308 17.50 -16.13 7.42
CA GLU A 308 17.66 -17.29 8.31
C GLU A 308 18.83 -17.12 9.29
N ARG A 309 19.92 -16.48 8.85
CA ARG A 309 21.05 -16.16 9.74
C ARG A 309 20.72 -15.04 10.72
N PHE A 310 19.97 -14.02 10.30
CA PHE A 310 19.50 -12.99 11.22
C PHE A 310 18.62 -13.60 12.32
N PHE A 311 17.70 -14.48 11.94
CA PHE A 311 16.81 -15.16 12.88
C PHE A 311 17.41 -16.37 13.57
N GLU A 312 18.57 -16.88 13.16
CA GLU A 312 19.14 -18.15 13.63
C GLU A 312 18.10 -19.30 13.62
N ALA A 313 17.27 -19.32 12.57
CA ALA A 313 16.22 -20.30 12.41
C ALA A 313 15.93 -20.55 10.92
N PRO A 314 15.64 -21.80 10.53
CA PRO A 314 15.27 -22.11 9.16
C PRO A 314 13.88 -21.56 8.83
N GLY A 315 13.73 -21.04 7.62
CA GLY A 315 12.46 -20.75 6.99
C GLY A 315 11.82 -22.00 6.37
N PRO A 316 10.71 -21.85 5.62
CA PRO A 316 10.03 -22.98 4.98
C PRO A 316 10.85 -23.57 3.82
N ASP A 317 10.74 -24.88 3.59
CA ASP A 317 11.49 -25.58 2.52
C ASP A 317 11.33 -24.94 1.13
N ARG A 318 10.15 -24.38 0.85
CA ARG A 318 9.85 -23.65 -0.38
C ARG A 318 9.06 -22.38 -0.11
N VAL A 319 9.32 -21.34 -0.91
CA VAL A 319 8.59 -20.07 -0.93
C VAL A 319 8.09 -19.80 -2.34
N THR A 320 6.84 -19.35 -2.46
CA THR A 320 6.28 -18.92 -3.75
C THR A 320 6.29 -17.39 -3.87
N VAL A 321 6.87 -16.89 -4.95
CA VAL A 321 6.86 -15.47 -5.33
C VAL A 321 5.88 -15.30 -6.49
N MET A 322 4.79 -14.57 -6.29
CA MET A 322 3.88 -14.18 -7.39
C MET A 322 4.26 -12.81 -7.91
N LEU A 323 4.80 -12.76 -9.13
CA LEU A 323 5.29 -11.56 -9.79
C LEU A 323 4.31 -11.09 -10.88
N PHE A 324 3.53 -10.07 -10.54
CA PHE A 324 2.59 -9.42 -11.46
C PHE A 324 3.37 -8.47 -12.39
N ALA A 325 2.86 -8.19 -13.59
CA ALA A 325 3.50 -7.30 -14.56
C ALA A 325 3.50 -5.83 -14.09
N HIS A 326 2.43 -5.40 -13.40
CA HIS A 326 2.26 -4.03 -12.92
C HIS A 326 1.16 -3.94 -11.84
N ALA A 327 1.08 -2.80 -11.16
CA ALA A 327 0.12 -2.53 -10.09
C ALA A 327 -1.34 -2.83 -10.46
N ALA A 328 -1.79 -2.40 -11.64
CA ALA A 328 -3.17 -2.65 -12.08
C ALA A 328 -3.50 -4.14 -12.29
N GLN A 329 -2.54 -4.98 -12.71
CA GLN A 329 -2.76 -6.42 -12.83
C GLN A 329 -2.90 -7.06 -11.45
N LYS A 330 -2.02 -6.69 -10.50
CA LYS A 330 -2.10 -7.13 -9.10
C LYS A 330 -3.41 -6.69 -8.45
N GLY A 331 -3.77 -5.41 -8.55
CA GLY A 331 -5.02 -4.87 -8.02
C GLY A 331 -6.27 -5.57 -8.58
N ARG A 332 -6.26 -5.94 -9.87
CA ARG A 332 -7.37 -6.68 -10.48
C ARG A 332 -7.50 -8.11 -9.97
N LEU A 333 -6.38 -8.84 -9.89
CA LEU A 333 -6.34 -10.28 -9.61
C LEU A 333 -6.28 -10.61 -8.12
N MET A 334 -5.67 -9.76 -7.32
CA MET A 334 -5.43 -10.02 -5.90
C MET A 334 -6.06 -8.94 -5.03
N GLY A 335 -6.16 -7.69 -5.52
CA GLY A 335 -6.29 -6.51 -4.67
C GLY A 335 -4.89 -5.98 -4.33
N ALA A 336 -4.79 -5.02 -3.41
CA ALA A 336 -3.50 -4.44 -2.98
C ALA A 336 -2.62 -3.94 -4.15
N ALA A 337 -3.12 -2.97 -4.93
CA ALA A 337 -2.52 -2.61 -6.22
C ALA A 337 -1.08 -2.10 -6.07
N SER A 338 -0.77 -1.37 -5.01
CA SER A 338 0.49 -0.66 -4.75
C SER A 338 1.22 -1.18 -3.50
N THR A 339 0.55 -1.92 -2.63
CA THR A 339 1.03 -2.44 -1.36
C THR A 339 1.59 -3.84 -1.58
N TYR A 340 2.83 -4.03 -1.19
CA TYR A 340 3.47 -5.33 -1.13
C TYR A 340 2.92 -6.12 0.06
N ILE A 341 2.69 -7.41 -0.16
CA ILE A 341 2.05 -8.28 0.81
C ILE A 341 2.83 -9.60 0.84
N ALA A 342 3.01 -10.13 2.04
CA ALA A 342 3.31 -11.52 2.29
C ALA A 342 2.12 -12.19 2.99
N LYS A 343 1.87 -13.46 2.67
CA LYS A 343 0.96 -14.33 3.44
C LYS A 343 1.79 -15.45 4.07
N PRO A 344 2.34 -15.27 5.29
CA PRO A 344 3.24 -16.25 5.91
C PRO A 344 2.64 -17.65 6.04
N TRP A 345 1.34 -17.75 6.35
CA TRP A 345 0.62 -19.03 6.44
C TRP A 345 0.52 -19.78 5.09
N ARG A 346 0.72 -19.09 3.97
CA ARG A 346 0.79 -19.69 2.62
C ARG A 346 2.22 -19.83 2.10
N ARG A 347 3.21 -19.24 2.78
CA ARG A 347 4.61 -19.15 2.32
C ARG A 347 4.71 -18.43 0.96
N GLU A 348 3.89 -17.39 0.79
CA GLU A 348 3.72 -16.66 -0.46
C GLU A 348 4.05 -15.17 -0.28
N VAL A 349 4.71 -14.57 -1.29
CA VAL A 349 4.96 -13.12 -1.42
C VAL A 349 4.42 -12.61 -2.77
N TYR A 350 3.90 -11.38 -2.81
CA TYR A 350 3.19 -10.84 -3.97
C TYR A 350 3.79 -9.50 -4.43
N LEU A 351 4.49 -9.51 -5.56
CA LEU A 351 5.37 -8.44 -6.02
C LEU A 351 5.04 -7.94 -7.43
N GLN A 352 5.61 -6.80 -7.78
CA GLN A 352 5.66 -6.23 -9.13
C GLN A 352 7.14 -6.12 -9.54
N PRO A 353 7.47 -5.96 -10.83
CA PRO A 353 8.85 -5.92 -11.26
C PRO A 353 9.49 -4.62 -10.78
N SER A 354 10.74 -4.71 -10.35
CA SER A 354 11.57 -3.57 -9.96
C SER A 354 13.02 -3.82 -10.37
N GLY A 355 13.88 -2.82 -10.17
CA GLY A 355 15.31 -2.97 -10.41
C GLY A 355 15.95 -3.99 -9.47
N PHE A 356 17.18 -4.41 -9.78
CA PHE A 356 18.01 -5.21 -8.88
C PHE A 356 18.93 -4.28 -8.06
N PRO A 357 19.08 -4.49 -6.74
CA PRO A 357 18.29 -5.42 -5.92
C PRO A 357 16.83 -4.96 -5.80
N HIS A 358 15.92 -5.93 -5.66
CA HIS A 358 14.50 -5.65 -5.49
C HIS A 358 14.25 -4.97 -4.13
N PRO A 359 13.63 -3.78 -4.09
CA PRO A 359 13.66 -2.90 -2.92
C PRO A 359 12.91 -3.43 -1.69
N VAL A 360 11.99 -4.39 -1.89
CA VAL A 360 11.12 -4.94 -0.82
C VAL A 360 11.16 -6.46 -0.73
N LEU A 361 11.92 -7.15 -1.59
CA LEU A 361 11.87 -8.62 -1.64
C LEU A 361 12.33 -9.23 -0.31
N GLY A 362 13.45 -8.74 0.23
CA GLY A 362 13.94 -9.17 1.54
C GLY A 362 12.93 -8.94 2.68
N HIS A 363 12.22 -7.80 2.67
CA HIS A 363 11.20 -7.47 3.68
C HIS A 363 10.05 -8.48 3.65
N GLU A 364 9.49 -8.74 2.47
CA GLU A 364 8.37 -9.71 2.34
C GLU A 364 8.80 -11.15 2.67
N LEU A 365 10.03 -11.52 2.30
CA LEU A 365 10.59 -12.82 2.67
C LEU A 365 10.81 -12.93 4.19
N ALA A 366 11.16 -11.85 4.88
CA ALA A 366 11.33 -11.86 6.32
C ALA A 366 10.02 -12.18 7.04
N HIS A 367 8.88 -11.68 6.56
CA HIS A 367 7.56 -12.10 7.06
C HIS A 367 7.31 -13.61 6.85
N VAL A 368 7.67 -14.15 5.69
CA VAL A 368 7.50 -15.58 5.40
C VAL A 368 8.38 -16.46 6.30
N VAL A 369 9.65 -16.10 6.49
CA VAL A 369 10.55 -16.84 7.39
C VAL A 369 10.06 -16.72 8.83
N ALA A 370 9.63 -15.54 9.28
CA ALA A 370 9.06 -15.33 10.61
C ALA A 370 7.80 -16.18 10.86
N GLY A 371 7.04 -16.49 9.81
CA GLY A 371 5.91 -17.42 9.88
C GLY A 371 6.27 -18.84 10.38
N SER A 372 7.55 -19.23 10.32
CA SER A 372 8.03 -20.53 10.82
C SER A 372 7.99 -20.64 12.34
N PHE A 373 8.08 -19.50 13.04
CA PHE A 373 7.97 -19.39 14.50
C PHE A 373 6.79 -18.53 14.96
N GLY A 374 5.99 -18.00 14.04
CA GLY A 374 4.71 -17.33 14.33
C GLY A 374 3.62 -18.31 14.78
N ALA A 375 2.74 -17.84 15.66
CA ALA A 375 1.64 -18.63 16.22
C ALA A 375 0.31 -18.45 15.43
N GLY A 376 -0.62 -19.38 15.67
CA GLY A 376 -2.00 -19.32 15.16
C GLY A 376 -2.15 -19.49 13.65
N PRO A 377 -3.38 -19.23 13.12
CA PRO A 377 -3.73 -19.58 11.74
C PRO A 377 -3.02 -18.70 10.70
N PHE A 378 -2.71 -17.45 11.04
CA PHE A 378 -2.03 -16.51 10.15
C PHE A 378 -0.51 -16.51 10.29
N ARG A 379 0.04 -17.19 11.31
CA ARG A 379 1.50 -17.24 11.55
C ARG A 379 2.13 -15.85 11.71
N VAL A 380 1.40 -14.91 12.33
CA VAL A 380 1.86 -13.54 12.59
C VAL A 380 1.82 -13.22 14.07
N ALA A 381 2.64 -12.25 14.50
CA ALA A 381 2.67 -11.81 15.89
C ALA A 381 1.41 -11.05 16.30
N GLY A 382 0.97 -11.31 17.54
CA GLY A 382 -0.10 -10.54 18.18
C GLY A 382 -0.85 -11.32 19.26
N PRO A 383 -1.69 -10.65 20.06
CA PRO A 383 -2.50 -11.30 21.09
C PRO A 383 -3.40 -12.40 20.53
N LEU A 384 -3.79 -13.33 21.42
CA LEU A 384 -4.63 -14.50 21.09
C LEU A 384 -4.01 -15.38 19.99
N GLY A 385 -2.68 -15.48 19.92
CA GLY A 385 -2.01 -16.25 18.87
C GLY A 385 -2.16 -15.63 17.48
N GLY A 386 -2.11 -14.29 17.38
CA GLY A 386 -2.13 -13.57 16.11
C GLY A 386 -3.52 -13.33 15.51
N TRP A 387 -4.62 -13.66 16.21
CA TRP A 387 -5.97 -13.26 15.77
C TRP A 387 -6.17 -11.75 15.82
N ILE A 388 -5.54 -11.09 16.79
CA ILE A 388 -5.41 -9.64 16.83
C ILE A 388 -3.97 -9.35 16.40
N PRO A 389 -3.72 -8.85 15.18
CA PRO A 389 -2.36 -8.60 14.72
C PRO A 389 -1.72 -7.46 15.52
N ASP A 390 -0.42 -7.55 15.71
CA ASP A 390 0.43 -6.48 16.23
C ASP A 390 1.32 -5.95 15.10
N PRO A 391 0.91 -4.88 14.40
CA PRO A 391 1.64 -4.38 13.25
C PRO A 391 3.07 -3.96 13.60
N GLY A 392 3.33 -3.43 14.80
CA GLY A 392 4.68 -3.07 15.22
C GLY A 392 5.60 -4.28 15.28
N ARG A 393 5.14 -5.40 15.85
CA ARG A 393 5.94 -6.64 15.88
C ARG A 393 6.09 -7.25 14.48
N ILE A 394 5.01 -7.25 13.70
CA ILE A 394 4.97 -7.83 12.35
C ILE A 394 5.92 -7.08 11.40
N GLU A 395 5.84 -5.75 11.35
CA GLU A 395 6.67 -4.93 10.47
C GLU A 395 8.07 -4.73 11.03
N GLY A 396 8.21 -4.55 12.34
CA GLY A 396 9.52 -4.35 12.98
C GLY A 396 10.46 -5.51 12.75
N ILE A 397 9.98 -6.76 12.82
CA ILE A 397 10.82 -7.94 12.59
C ILE A 397 11.32 -8.01 11.14
N ALA A 398 10.50 -7.60 10.17
CA ALA A 398 10.87 -7.61 8.76
C ALA A 398 11.86 -6.49 8.43
N VAL A 399 11.63 -5.28 8.95
CA VAL A 399 12.55 -4.14 8.80
C VAL A 399 13.92 -4.45 9.42
N ALA A 400 13.95 -5.11 10.59
CA ALA A 400 15.19 -5.49 11.25
C ALA A 400 15.97 -6.59 10.51
N ALA A 401 15.28 -7.58 9.96
CA ALA A 401 15.91 -8.70 9.24
C ALA A 401 16.33 -8.34 7.80
N ALA A 402 15.65 -7.39 7.18
CA ALA A 402 15.92 -6.91 5.82
C ALA A 402 15.92 -5.37 5.76
N PRO A 403 16.88 -4.71 6.42
CA PRO A 403 17.01 -3.26 6.39
C PRO A 403 17.41 -2.79 4.99
N ARG A 404 17.10 -1.53 4.66
CA ARG A 404 17.48 -0.94 3.37
C ARG A 404 18.99 -0.94 3.16
N ASP A 405 19.42 -1.27 1.95
CA ASP A 405 20.84 -1.42 1.59
C ASP A 405 21.49 -0.15 1.01
N ASP A 406 20.71 0.93 0.88
CA ASP A 406 21.11 2.17 0.21
C ASP A 406 21.18 3.39 1.14
N GLY A 407 21.00 3.18 2.45
CA GLY A 407 21.02 4.24 3.46
C GLY A 407 22.43 4.55 3.98
N ASN A 408 22.76 5.84 4.07
CA ASN A 408 23.95 6.29 4.82
C ASN A 408 23.74 6.25 6.33
N VAL A 409 22.47 6.30 6.72
CA VAL A 409 21.97 6.37 8.09
C VAL A 409 21.26 5.06 8.37
N ASP A 410 21.70 4.36 9.41
CA ASP A 410 21.06 3.10 9.81
C ASP A 410 19.81 3.34 10.68
N LEU A 411 19.10 2.25 11.01
CA LEU A 411 17.85 2.32 11.77
C LEU A 411 18.06 2.92 13.17
N GLN A 412 19.18 2.62 13.84
CA GLN A 412 19.47 3.15 15.17
C GLN A 412 19.75 4.65 15.11
N GLN A 413 20.51 5.11 14.12
CA GLN A 413 20.77 6.53 13.91
C GLN A 413 19.48 7.31 13.63
N TRP A 414 18.55 6.74 12.85
CA TRP A 414 17.24 7.36 12.65
C TRP A 414 16.40 7.44 13.92
N ALA A 415 16.38 6.37 14.72
CA ALA A 415 15.68 6.35 16.00
C ALA A 415 16.29 7.36 16.99
N ALA A 416 17.62 7.45 17.07
CA ALA A 416 18.31 8.43 17.89
C ALA A 416 18.04 9.87 17.42
N ALA A 417 17.99 10.11 16.10
CA ALA A 417 17.65 11.42 15.56
C ALA A 417 16.22 11.83 15.95
N MET A 418 15.24 10.93 15.75
CA MET A 418 13.86 11.15 16.19
C MET A 418 13.76 11.43 17.68
N ARG A 419 14.57 10.76 18.51
CA ARG A 419 14.62 11.01 19.95
C ARG A 419 15.09 12.42 20.27
N LYS A 420 16.20 12.87 19.67
CA LYS A 420 16.76 14.21 19.91
C LYS A 420 15.82 15.34 19.46
N VAL A 421 15.01 15.11 18.43
CA VAL A 421 14.00 16.08 17.96
C VAL A 421 12.59 15.86 18.56
N ASN A 422 12.46 15.02 19.59
CA ASN A 422 11.19 14.73 20.29
C ASN A 422 10.06 14.16 19.39
N LEU A 423 10.42 13.38 18.37
CA LEU A 423 9.50 12.69 17.45
C LEU A 423 9.47 11.17 17.66
N LEU A 424 10.27 10.62 18.58
CA LEU A 424 10.24 9.20 18.89
C LEU A 424 8.93 8.85 19.63
N PRO A 425 8.06 7.99 19.06
CA PRO A 425 6.82 7.58 19.69
C PRO A 425 7.12 6.52 20.78
N PRO A 426 6.30 6.46 21.84
CA PRO A 426 6.47 5.45 22.87
C PRO A 426 6.21 4.04 22.32
N LEU A 427 7.01 3.05 22.75
CA LEU A 427 6.96 1.68 22.23
C LEU A 427 5.60 1.00 22.46
N GLU A 428 4.89 1.36 23.53
CA GLU A 428 3.53 0.87 23.78
C GLU A 428 2.54 1.24 22.67
N ARG A 429 2.75 2.38 21.99
CA ARG A 429 1.92 2.78 20.85
C ARG A 429 2.32 2.04 19.57
N VAL A 430 3.62 1.74 19.42
CA VAL A 430 4.18 1.08 18.24
C VAL A 430 3.84 -0.42 18.23
N PHE A 431 4.02 -1.14 19.34
CA PHE A 431 3.78 -2.59 19.42
C PHE A 431 2.34 -2.94 19.81
N ARG A 432 1.37 -2.30 19.14
CA ARG A 432 -0.09 -2.48 19.27
C ARG A 432 -0.80 -2.02 17.99
N LEU A 433 -2.13 -2.18 17.93
CA LEU A 433 -2.95 -1.66 16.82
C LEU A 433 -2.88 -0.13 16.65
N THR A 434 -2.49 0.61 17.69
CA THR A 434 -2.24 2.06 17.64
C THR A 434 -1.10 2.43 16.70
N PHE A 435 -0.28 1.48 16.25
CA PHE A 435 0.68 1.64 15.17
C PHE A 435 0.07 2.29 13.93
N LEU A 436 -1.18 1.95 13.60
CA LEU A 436 -1.91 2.50 12.45
C LEU A 436 -2.21 4.01 12.61
N GLY A 437 -2.18 4.54 13.83
CA GLY A 437 -2.34 5.96 14.10
C GLY A 437 -1.07 6.79 13.94
N GLU A 438 0.10 6.15 13.85
CA GLU A 438 1.38 6.82 13.59
C GLU A 438 1.66 6.92 12.08
N SER A 439 2.54 7.84 11.66
CA SER A 439 2.97 7.88 10.27
C SER A 439 3.80 6.63 9.94
N SER A 440 3.58 6.02 8.76
CA SER A 440 4.27 4.78 8.37
C SER A 440 5.80 4.93 8.42
N ALA A 441 6.33 6.09 8.04
CA ALA A 441 7.77 6.34 8.10
C ALA A 441 8.31 6.20 9.54
N ARG A 442 7.61 6.78 10.53
CA ARG A 442 8.01 6.75 11.94
C ARG A 442 7.85 5.34 12.51
N ALA A 443 6.65 4.76 12.37
CA ALA A 443 6.29 3.51 13.02
C ALA A 443 7.19 2.34 12.58
N TYR A 444 7.45 2.20 11.27
CA TYR A 444 8.31 1.14 10.73
C TYR A 444 9.77 1.31 11.16
N THR A 445 10.27 2.55 11.14
CA THR A 445 11.67 2.84 11.50
C THR A 445 11.93 2.52 12.97
N VAL A 446 11.02 2.94 13.86
CA VAL A 446 11.12 2.72 15.32
C VAL A 446 10.98 1.23 15.64
N ALA A 447 9.98 0.56 15.06
CA ALA A 447 9.78 -0.87 15.28
C ALA A 447 10.99 -1.69 14.82
N GLY A 448 11.53 -1.39 13.63
CA GLY A 448 12.72 -2.05 13.10
C GLY A 448 13.98 -1.78 13.93
N ALA A 449 14.19 -0.54 14.35
CA ALA A 449 15.32 -0.18 15.21
C ALA A 449 15.24 -0.89 16.56
N PHE A 450 14.09 -0.90 17.22
CA PHE A 450 13.96 -1.59 18.51
C PHE A 450 14.15 -3.11 18.36
N VAL A 451 13.57 -3.75 17.34
CA VAL A 451 13.77 -5.20 17.12
C VAL A 451 15.23 -5.53 16.81
N SER A 452 15.91 -4.70 16.02
CA SER A 452 17.34 -4.86 15.75
C SER A 452 18.16 -4.75 17.03
N TRP A 453 17.90 -3.75 17.88
CA TRP A 453 18.59 -3.59 19.16
C TRP A 453 18.30 -4.75 20.11
N LEU A 454 17.04 -5.20 20.19
CA LEU A 454 16.65 -6.34 21.03
C LEU A 454 17.34 -7.63 20.59
N ARG A 455 17.50 -7.85 19.26
CA ARG A 455 18.26 -8.99 18.73
C ARG A 455 19.74 -8.93 19.12
N GLU A 456 20.33 -7.74 19.12
CA GLU A 456 21.74 -7.53 19.49
C GLU A 456 21.96 -7.69 21.01
N ASP A 457 21.06 -7.16 21.84
CA ASP A 457 21.17 -7.16 23.30
C ASP A 457 20.74 -8.49 23.95
N GLN A 458 19.68 -9.12 23.44
CA GLN A 458 19.05 -10.31 24.04
C GLN A 458 19.14 -11.58 23.17
N GLY A 459 19.66 -11.47 21.94
CA GLY A 459 19.82 -12.60 21.02
C GLY A 459 18.59 -12.91 20.17
N ALA A 460 18.79 -13.70 19.11
CA ALA A 460 17.74 -14.02 18.15
C ALA A 460 16.61 -14.88 18.74
N GLU A 461 16.91 -15.74 19.74
CA GLU A 461 15.89 -16.59 20.37
C GLU A 461 14.79 -15.78 21.06
N VAL A 462 15.17 -14.72 21.77
CA VAL A 462 14.21 -13.83 22.44
C VAL A 462 13.28 -13.19 21.42
N VAL A 463 13.82 -12.69 20.29
CA VAL A 463 13.01 -12.11 19.22
C VAL A 463 12.03 -13.13 18.63
N ARG A 464 12.48 -14.37 18.34
CA ARG A 464 11.60 -15.43 17.81
C ARG A 464 10.48 -15.78 18.77
N ARG A 465 10.79 -15.97 20.06
CA ARG A 465 9.80 -16.35 21.08
C ARG A 465 8.82 -15.22 21.36
N TRP A 466 9.28 -13.97 21.35
CA TRP A 466 8.41 -12.80 21.48
C TRP A 466 7.46 -12.67 20.29
N TYR A 467 7.96 -12.88 19.06
CA TYR A 467 7.12 -12.95 17.86
C TYR A 467 6.08 -14.09 17.93
N GLY A 468 6.49 -15.25 18.47
CA GLY A 468 5.63 -16.40 18.74
C GLY A 468 4.60 -16.20 19.85
N GLY A 469 4.64 -15.08 20.57
CA GLY A 469 3.61 -14.67 21.53
C GLY A 469 4.01 -14.75 23.01
N ALA A 470 5.24 -15.14 23.35
CA ALA A 470 5.74 -15.03 24.72
C ALA A 470 5.91 -13.55 25.14
N SER A 471 5.77 -13.24 26.42
CA SER A 471 5.98 -11.88 26.93
C SER A 471 7.46 -11.56 27.08
N LEU A 472 7.86 -10.30 26.86
CA LEU A 472 9.24 -9.85 27.07
C LEU A 472 9.68 -10.03 28.52
N GLU A 473 8.79 -9.74 29.48
CA GLU A 473 9.07 -9.91 30.92
C GLU A 473 9.53 -11.33 31.26
N VAL A 474 8.91 -12.36 30.67
CA VAL A 474 9.29 -13.76 30.88
C VAL A 474 10.61 -14.11 30.17
N LEU A 475 10.90 -13.46 29.04
CA LEU A 475 12.07 -13.77 28.22
C LEU A 475 13.35 -13.04 28.68
N THR A 476 13.22 -11.82 29.19
CA THR A 476 14.34 -10.91 29.48
C THR A 476 14.40 -10.49 30.95
N GLY A 477 13.38 -10.81 31.75
CA GLY A 477 13.21 -10.29 33.11
C GLY A 477 12.79 -8.81 33.16
N HIS A 478 12.54 -8.19 32.01
CA HIS A 478 12.18 -6.78 31.88
C HIS A 478 10.89 -6.61 31.08
N ASP A 479 10.00 -5.73 31.54
CA ASP A 479 8.84 -5.35 30.75
C ASP A 479 9.23 -4.43 29.55
N LEU A 480 8.24 -4.10 28.72
CA LEU A 480 8.48 -3.28 27.52
C LEU A 480 8.96 -1.85 27.88
N GLY A 481 8.47 -1.27 28.98
CA GLY A 481 8.85 0.08 29.40
C GLY A 481 10.29 0.13 29.92
N GLN A 482 10.70 -0.87 30.69
CA GLN A 482 12.08 -1.02 31.14
C GLN A 482 13.06 -1.25 29.98
N LEU A 483 12.66 -2.03 28.98
CA LEU A 483 13.44 -2.21 27.75
C LEU A 483 13.50 -0.92 26.91
N GLU A 484 12.41 -0.16 26.85
CA GLU A 484 12.36 1.16 26.21
C GLU A 484 13.34 2.14 26.86
N GLU A 485 13.38 2.21 28.19
CA GLU A 485 14.34 3.05 28.93
C GLU A 485 15.79 2.67 28.64
N ARG A 486 16.11 1.37 28.65
CA ARG A 486 17.45 0.88 28.29
C ARG A 486 17.82 1.21 26.85
N TRP A 487 16.87 1.06 25.93
CA TRP A 487 17.07 1.41 24.53
C TRP A 487 17.27 2.93 24.36
N HIS A 488 16.55 3.76 25.10
CA HIS A 488 16.77 5.21 25.10
C HIS A 488 18.19 5.60 25.53
N VAL A 489 18.72 4.96 26.58
CA VAL A 489 20.12 5.17 27.00
C VAL A 489 21.10 4.80 25.87
N HIS A 490 20.83 3.71 25.15
CA HIS A 490 21.62 3.34 23.97
C HIS A 490 21.52 4.39 22.85
N LEU A 491 20.31 4.87 22.53
CA LEU A 491 20.11 5.89 21.50
C LEU A 491 20.79 7.23 21.84
N ASP A 492 20.79 7.64 23.11
CA ASP A 492 21.40 8.89 23.55
C ASP A 492 22.94 8.89 23.40
N ALA A 493 23.55 7.70 23.39
CA ALA A 493 24.99 7.52 23.16
C ALA A 493 25.40 7.59 21.68
N ILE A 494 24.45 7.58 20.73
CA ILE A 494 24.76 7.60 19.30
C ILE A 494 25.13 9.04 18.86
N PRO A 495 26.34 9.25 18.28
CA PRO A 495 26.71 10.54 17.72
C PRO A 495 25.89 10.80 16.45
N LEU A 496 25.40 12.04 16.29
CA LEU A 496 24.58 12.43 15.16
C LEU A 496 24.99 13.83 14.67
N PRO A 497 25.20 14.03 13.36
CA PRO A 497 25.42 15.35 12.81
C PRO A 497 24.13 16.20 12.84
N GLU A 498 24.27 17.51 12.98
CA GLU A 498 23.13 18.45 13.06
C GLU A 498 22.23 18.38 11.81
N THR A 499 22.82 18.17 10.64
CA THR A 499 22.10 18.01 9.37
C THR A 499 21.10 16.85 9.41
N LEU A 500 21.43 15.75 10.10
CA LEU A 500 20.55 14.59 10.25
C LEU A 500 19.32 14.89 11.13
N LEU A 501 19.45 15.78 12.12
CA LEU A 501 18.34 16.20 12.97
C LEU A 501 17.30 16.98 12.14
N HIS A 502 17.76 17.89 11.27
CA HIS A 502 16.87 18.62 10.36
C HIS A 502 16.15 17.70 9.37
N GLU A 503 16.83 16.68 8.85
CA GLU A 503 16.19 15.69 7.98
C GLU A 503 15.17 14.83 8.75
N ALA A 504 15.49 14.42 9.98
CA ALA A 504 14.58 13.65 10.81
C ALA A 504 13.27 14.44 11.08
N SER A 505 13.37 15.72 11.40
CA SER A 505 12.19 16.60 11.52
C SER A 505 11.35 16.60 10.24
N ALA A 506 11.96 16.92 9.09
CA ALA A 506 11.22 17.00 7.82
C ALA A 506 10.62 15.65 7.38
N ARG A 507 11.32 14.54 7.65
CA ARG A 507 10.91 13.19 7.27
C ARG A 507 9.79 12.65 8.15
N PHE A 508 9.84 12.91 9.46
CA PHE A 508 8.97 12.24 10.44
C PHE A 508 7.87 13.11 11.04
N GLU A 509 7.83 14.43 10.80
CA GLU A 509 6.76 15.33 11.28
C GLU A 509 5.42 15.15 10.53
N GLN A 510 5.41 14.48 9.37
CA GLN A 510 4.20 14.33 8.55
C GLN A 510 3.07 13.58 9.30
N PRO A 511 1.82 14.07 9.22
CA PRO A 511 0.67 13.44 9.89
C PRO A 511 0.30 12.10 9.24
N ALA A 512 -0.36 11.23 10.00
CA ALA A 512 -0.86 9.94 9.49
C ALA A 512 -2.02 10.11 8.50
N VAL A 513 -2.21 9.13 7.61
CA VAL A 513 -3.25 9.10 6.57
C VAL A 513 -4.66 9.33 7.16
N PHE A 514 -4.92 8.82 8.36
CA PHE A 514 -6.20 8.94 9.06
C PHE A 514 -6.57 10.37 9.50
N GLY A 515 -5.63 11.31 9.43
CA GLY A 515 -5.87 12.73 9.73
C GLY A 515 -6.29 13.58 8.52
N ARG A 516 -6.27 13.04 7.29
CA ARG A 516 -6.53 13.80 6.06
C ARG A 516 -8.03 13.83 5.71
N GLN A 517 -8.51 14.96 5.16
CA GLN A 517 -9.94 15.15 4.84
C GLN A 517 -10.38 14.45 3.55
N CYS A 518 -9.60 14.44 2.47
CA CYS A 518 -9.94 13.76 1.19
C CYS A 518 -8.73 13.02 0.59
N PRO A 519 -8.07 12.09 1.31
CA PRO A 519 -6.79 11.51 0.90
C PRO A 519 -6.84 10.84 -0.48
N HIS A 520 -7.82 9.97 -0.73
CA HIS A 520 -7.93 9.24 -2.02
C HIS A 520 -8.17 10.13 -3.24
N LEU A 521 -8.87 11.25 -3.07
CA LEU A 521 -9.10 12.21 -4.15
C LEU A 521 -7.83 12.99 -4.44
N VAL A 522 -7.22 13.56 -3.40
CA VAL A 522 -5.99 14.36 -3.52
C VAL A 522 -4.88 13.53 -4.14
N ASP A 523 -4.66 12.30 -3.66
CA ASP A 523 -3.61 11.42 -4.17
C ASP A 523 -3.85 11.06 -5.64
N ARG A 524 -5.12 10.85 -6.05
CA ARG A 524 -5.48 10.57 -7.45
C ARG A 524 -5.33 11.79 -8.35
N LEU A 525 -5.72 12.97 -7.89
CA LEU A 525 -5.53 14.22 -8.63
C LEU A 525 -4.03 14.49 -8.81
N TYR A 526 -3.24 14.34 -7.75
CA TYR A 526 -1.79 14.49 -7.82
C TYR A 526 -1.15 13.52 -8.83
N GLN A 527 -1.48 12.22 -8.75
CA GLN A 527 -1.02 11.22 -9.72
C GLN A 527 -1.45 11.57 -11.16
N ARG A 528 -2.67 12.07 -11.37
CA ARG A 528 -3.13 12.53 -12.69
C ARG A 528 -2.35 13.74 -13.19
N ALA A 529 -1.98 14.67 -12.31
CA ALA A 529 -1.16 15.81 -12.67
C ALA A 529 0.25 15.36 -13.10
N GLU A 530 0.86 14.41 -12.38
CA GLU A 530 2.14 13.81 -12.78
C GLU A 530 2.07 13.17 -14.17
N VAL A 531 1.01 12.39 -14.43
CA VAL A 531 0.77 11.77 -15.75
C VAL A 531 0.60 12.83 -16.84
N ARG A 532 -0.21 13.86 -16.60
CA ARG A 532 -0.43 14.98 -17.55
C ARG A 532 0.88 15.69 -17.88
N LEU A 533 1.70 15.97 -16.86
CA LEU A 533 3.00 16.60 -17.05
C LEU A 533 3.93 15.69 -17.86
N GLY A 534 3.94 14.38 -17.60
CA GLY A 534 4.69 13.39 -18.37
C GLY A 534 4.23 13.29 -19.84
N LEU A 535 2.94 13.50 -20.11
CA LEU A 535 2.36 13.58 -21.45
C LEU A 535 2.57 14.95 -22.14
N GLN A 536 3.42 15.82 -21.58
CA GLN A 536 3.71 17.15 -22.11
C GLN A 536 2.46 18.08 -22.13
N ASP A 537 1.54 17.90 -21.18
CA ASP A 537 0.40 18.79 -20.92
C ASP A 537 0.58 19.55 -19.59
N PRO A 538 1.52 20.52 -19.52
CA PRO A 538 1.80 21.26 -18.29
C PRO A 538 0.64 22.18 -17.88
N ALA A 539 -0.13 22.70 -18.82
CA ALA A 539 -1.30 23.51 -18.54
C ALA A 539 -2.43 22.69 -17.88
N GLY A 540 -2.67 21.47 -18.37
CA GLY A 540 -3.58 20.51 -17.74
C GLY A 540 -3.09 20.08 -16.36
N ALA A 541 -1.79 19.78 -16.21
CA ALA A 541 -1.20 19.44 -14.91
C ALA A 541 -1.33 20.58 -13.89
N ARG A 542 -1.02 21.82 -14.28
CA ARG A 542 -1.10 23.01 -13.42
C ARG A 542 -2.51 23.23 -12.86
N ARG A 543 -3.55 23.13 -13.70
CA ARG A 543 -4.95 23.25 -13.23
C ARG A 543 -5.30 22.21 -12.16
N ILE A 544 -4.85 20.97 -12.34
CA ILE A 544 -5.09 19.89 -11.37
C ILE A 544 -4.30 20.12 -10.07
N LEU A 545 -3.07 20.64 -10.18
CA LEU A 545 -2.25 20.97 -9.01
C LEU A 545 -2.80 22.14 -8.21
N ASP A 546 -3.40 23.13 -8.88
CA ASP A 546 -4.11 24.23 -8.22
C ASP A 546 -5.31 23.66 -7.43
N GLU A 547 -6.10 22.74 -8.00
CA GLU A 547 -7.18 22.04 -7.30
C GLU A 547 -6.68 21.23 -6.08
N VAL A 548 -5.52 20.56 -6.21
CA VAL A 548 -4.88 19.86 -5.08
C VAL A 548 -4.50 20.84 -3.97
N LEU A 549 -3.92 22.00 -4.30
CA LEU A 549 -3.51 23.00 -3.32
C LEU A 549 -4.69 23.76 -2.71
N GLU A 550 -5.84 23.83 -3.37
CA GLU A 550 -7.09 24.31 -2.78
C GLU A 550 -7.63 23.33 -1.73
N LEU A 551 -7.55 22.02 -2.00
CA LEU A 551 -7.98 20.97 -1.08
C LEU A 551 -7.00 20.75 0.08
N GLU A 552 -5.70 20.84 -0.19
CA GLU A 552 -4.62 20.62 0.77
C GLU A 552 -3.48 21.63 0.53
N PRO A 553 -3.56 22.86 1.09
CA PRO A 553 -2.59 23.95 0.85
C PRO A 553 -1.14 23.63 1.23
N ARG A 554 -0.95 22.67 2.14
CA ARG A 554 0.37 22.18 2.60
C ARG A 554 0.84 20.92 1.86
N HIS A 555 0.23 20.56 0.74
CA HIS A 555 0.65 19.40 -0.05
C HIS A 555 2.00 19.67 -0.75
N GLY A 556 3.11 19.27 -0.11
CA GLY A 556 4.47 19.57 -0.56
C GLY A 556 4.79 19.13 -1.99
N GLY A 557 4.37 17.93 -2.36
CA GLY A 557 4.57 17.42 -3.73
C GLY A 557 3.87 18.27 -4.79
N ALA A 558 2.72 18.86 -4.47
CA ALA A 558 1.98 19.70 -5.41
C ALA A 558 2.57 21.12 -5.47
N ALA A 559 2.99 21.65 -4.32
CA ALA A 559 3.68 22.93 -4.22
C ALA A 559 4.98 22.95 -5.04
N LEU A 560 5.72 21.83 -5.07
CA LEU A 560 6.96 21.70 -5.86
C LEU A 560 6.71 21.40 -7.34
N LEU A 561 5.67 20.62 -7.66
CA LEU A 561 5.38 20.25 -9.06
C LEU A 561 4.75 21.40 -9.85
N ARG A 562 4.03 22.31 -9.17
CA ARG A 562 3.33 23.44 -9.83
C ARG A 562 4.31 24.41 -10.53
N PRO A 563 5.39 24.91 -9.89
CA PRO A 563 6.39 25.73 -10.59
C PRO A 563 7.13 24.96 -11.70
N ALA A 564 7.27 23.64 -11.58
CA ALA A 564 7.85 22.81 -12.65
C ALA A 564 6.98 22.83 -13.93
N CYS A 565 5.67 23.09 -13.84
CA CYS A 565 4.83 23.34 -15.01
C CYS A 565 5.25 24.61 -15.75
N SER A 566 5.62 25.69 -15.04
CA SER A 566 6.11 26.93 -15.65
C SER A 566 7.40 26.69 -16.44
N LEU A 567 8.31 25.84 -15.93
CA LEU A 567 9.48 25.38 -16.69
C LEU A 567 9.05 24.70 -17.99
N ARG A 568 8.16 23.70 -17.91
CA ARG A 568 7.67 22.90 -19.05
C ARG A 568 6.87 23.69 -20.08
N GLU A 569 6.32 24.84 -19.69
CA GLU A 569 5.70 25.79 -20.61
C GLU A 569 6.72 26.71 -21.32
N GLY A 570 8.02 26.54 -21.05
CA GLY A 570 9.08 27.38 -21.62
C GLY A 570 9.18 28.76 -20.95
N ARG A 571 8.77 28.88 -19.68
CA ARG A 571 8.77 30.13 -18.91
C ARG A 571 9.73 30.04 -17.69
N PRO A 572 11.04 29.85 -17.90
CA PRO A 572 12.00 29.64 -16.82
C PRO A 572 12.17 30.85 -15.88
N GLU A 573 11.91 32.07 -16.33
CA GLU A 573 11.92 33.27 -15.47
C GLU A 573 10.82 33.19 -14.41
N VAL A 574 9.60 32.81 -14.83
CA VAL A 574 8.46 32.65 -13.92
C VAL A 574 8.71 31.51 -12.95
N ALA A 575 9.22 30.38 -13.44
CA ALA A 575 9.55 29.25 -12.58
C ALA A 575 10.61 29.60 -11.54
N LEU A 576 11.64 30.37 -11.91
CA LEU A 576 12.66 30.83 -10.98
C LEU A 576 12.06 31.66 -9.84
N GLU A 577 11.17 32.60 -10.15
CA GLU A 577 10.47 33.41 -9.14
C GLU A 577 9.60 32.54 -8.22
N GLU A 578 8.83 31.62 -8.78
CA GLU A 578 7.96 30.71 -8.02
C GLU A 578 8.77 29.77 -7.10
N PHE A 579 9.89 29.22 -7.59
CA PHE A 579 10.78 28.37 -6.79
C PHE A 579 11.54 29.15 -5.71
N ASP A 580 12.05 30.34 -6.00
CA ASP A 580 12.76 31.16 -4.99
C ASP A 580 11.80 31.58 -3.86
N ALA A 581 10.56 31.95 -4.19
CA ALA A 581 9.52 32.24 -3.20
C ALA A 581 9.26 31.02 -2.28
N LEU A 582 9.13 29.83 -2.87
CA LEU A 582 8.91 28.59 -2.12
C LEU A 582 10.12 28.21 -1.25
N ALA A 583 11.33 28.43 -1.74
CA ALA A 583 12.57 28.10 -1.02
C ALA A 583 12.81 29.00 0.21
N ARG A 584 12.28 30.23 0.17
CA ARG A 584 12.35 31.21 1.27
C ARG A 584 11.17 31.12 2.26
N ASP A 585 10.12 30.37 1.94
CA ASP A 585 8.97 30.17 2.82
C ASP A 585 9.35 29.30 4.03
N THR A 586 9.51 29.95 5.19
CA THR A 586 9.89 29.28 6.44
C THR A 586 8.77 28.43 7.04
N SER A 587 7.54 28.52 6.51
CA SER A 587 6.46 27.60 6.89
C SER A 587 6.58 26.22 6.23
N ARG A 588 7.48 26.09 5.24
CA ARG A 588 7.82 24.83 4.57
C ARG A 588 8.94 24.09 5.28
N THR A 589 8.94 22.78 5.14
CA THR A 589 9.99 21.90 5.67
C THR A 589 11.34 22.17 4.99
N SER A 590 12.44 21.85 5.68
CA SER A 590 13.80 21.97 5.13
C SER A 590 13.96 21.20 3.81
N VAL A 591 13.35 20.02 3.69
CA VAL A 591 13.37 19.19 2.49
C VAL A 591 12.63 19.84 1.33
N GLU A 592 11.44 20.40 1.57
CA GLU A 592 10.70 21.13 0.52
C GLU A 592 11.50 22.35 0.05
N ARG A 593 12.09 23.09 0.98
CA ARG A 593 12.92 24.26 0.66
C ARG A 593 14.18 23.88 -0.12
N ALA A 594 14.84 22.77 0.23
CA ALA A 594 15.98 22.25 -0.53
C ALA A 594 15.60 21.89 -1.97
N ARG A 595 14.44 21.26 -2.17
CA ARG A 595 13.92 20.91 -3.51
C ARG A 595 13.47 22.14 -4.29
N ALA A 596 12.96 23.16 -3.62
CA ALA A 596 12.67 24.45 -4.24
C ALA A 596 13.95 25.17 -4.69
N TRP A 597 15.01 25.15 -3.88
CA TRP A 597 16.34 25.64 -4.29
C TRP A 597 16.91 24.85 -5.48
N GLU A 598 16.75 23.52 -5.52
CA GLU A 598 17.10 22.70 -6.69
C GLU A 598 16.35 23.20 -7.95
N GLY A 599 15.04 23.40 -7.86
CA GLY A 599 14.22 23.91 -8.95
C GLY A 599 14.60 25.33 -9.41
N ALA A 600 14.93 26.22 -8.47
CA ALA A 600 15.46 27.56 -8.76
C ALA A 600 16.81 27.47 -9.50
N GLY A 601 17.69 26.58 -9.06
CA GLY A 601 18.97 26.31 -9.72
C GLY A 601 18.78 25.82 -11.16
N ASP A 602 17.87 24.87 -11.37
CA ASP A 602 17.52 24.35 -12.71
C ASP A 602 16.95 25.45 -13.62
N ALA A 603 16.08 26.31 -13.10
CA ALA A 603 15.54 27.45 -13.84
C ALA A 603 16.64 28.46 -14.22
N ALA A 604 17.54 28.80 -13.28
CA ALA A 604 18.66 29.69 -13.52
C ALA A 604 19.69 29.09 -14.49
N PHE A 605 19.93 27.77 -14.45
CA PHE A 605 20.78 27.05 -15.38
C PHE A 605 20.29 27.23 -16.82
N LEU A 606 18.98 27.09 -17.05
CA LEU A 606 18.35 27.24 -18.36
C LEU A 606 18.39 28.68 -18.87
N LEU A 607 18.38 29.66 -17.97
CA LEU A 607 18.53 31.09 -18.29
C LEU A 607 19.99 31.50 -18.57
N GLY A 608 20.96 30.59 -18.40
CA GLY A 608 22.39 30.92 -18.49
C GLY A 608 22.87 31.84 -17.35
N ARG A 609 22.14 31.89 -16.23
CA ARG A 609 22.50 32.69 -15.05
C ARG A 609 23.35 31.85 -14.08
N ASP A 610 24.59 31.59 -14.50
CA ASP A 610 25.44 30.59 -13.86
C ASP A 610 25.72 30.84 -12.38
N GLU A 611 25.98 32.08 -11.98
CA GLU A 611 26.21 32.43 -10.57
C GLU A 611 24.95 32.20 -9.72
N VAL A 612 23.77 32.57 -10.23
CA VAL A 612 22.49 32.35 -9.56
C VAL A 612 22.20 30.85 -9.42
N ALA A 613 22.49 30.07 -10.47
CA ALA A 613 22.35 28.61 -10.43
C ALA A 613 23.32 27.99 -9.42
N PHE A 614 24.57 28.47 -9.38
CA PHE A 614 25.60 27.99 -8.47
C PHE A 614 25.20 28.21 -7.00
N ASP A 615 24.72 29.41 -6.68
CA ASP A 615 24.25 29.77 -5.34
C ASP A 615 23.03 28.93 -4.94
N ALA A 616 22.04 28.81 -5.83
CA ALA A 616 20.84 28.01 -5.56
C ALA A 616 21.17 26.52 -5.32
N TYR A 617 22.04 25.91 -6.14
CA TYR A 617 22.49 24.54 -5.89
C TYR A 617 23.31 24.39 -4.62
N THR A 618 24.07 25.41 -4.22
CA THR A 618 24.81 25.40 -2.95
C THR A 618 23.86 25.46 -1.75
N MET A 619 22.85 26.33 -1.79
CA MET A 619 21.79 26.36 -0.77
C MET A 619 21.03 25.03 -0.70
N ALA A 620 20.71 24.41 -1.84
CA ALA A 620 20.11 23.09 -1.88
C ALA A 620 21.01 22.02 -1.26
N LEU A 621 22.31 22.04 -1.57
CA LEU A 621 23.30 21.11 -1.02
C LEU A 621 23.43 21.22 0.49
N ASP A 622 23.43 22.41 1.06
CA ASP A 622 23.56 22.62 2.51
C ASP A 622 22.37 22.06 3.30
N MET A 623 21.20 21.98 2.66
CA MET A 623 19.97 21.45 3.26
C MET A 623 19.69 19.97 2.93
N THR A 624 20.33 19.42 1.89
CA THR A 624 20.09 18.06 1.42
C THR A 624 21.00 17.06 2.12
N VAL A 625 20.46 16.01 2.74
CA VAL A 625 21.26 14.99 3.44
C VAL A 625 21.38 13.69 2.64
N GLY A 626 20.33 13.31 1.90
CA GLY A 626 20.32 12.11 1.08
C GLY A 626 21.38 12.13 -0.03
N GLU A 627 22.35 11.22 0.02
CA GLU A 627 23.51 11.17 -0.89
C GLU A 627 23.12 11.10 -2.38
N HIS A 628 22.02 10.43 -2.72
CA HIS A 628 21.56 10.41 -4.12
C HIS A 628 21.22 11.80 -4.63
N ALA A 629 20.45 12.58 -3.87
CA ALA A 629 20.07 13.94 -4.22
C ALA A 629 21.27 14.89 -4.16
N ARG A 630 22.13 14.75 -3.13
CA ARG A 630 23.38 15.52 -3.00
C ARG A 630 24.28 15.32 -4.22
N ARG A 631 24.56 14.08 -4.62
CA ARG A 631 25.38 13.78 -5.81
C ARG A 631 24.81 14.37 -7.08
N SER A 632 23.48 14.31 -7.24
CA SER A 632 22.81 14.92 -8.40
C SER A 632 23.03 16.43 -8.43
N LEU A 633 22.95 17.11 -7.28
CA LEU A 633 23.24 18.55 -7.15
C LEU A 633 24.72 18.86 -7.37
N GLU A 634 25.65 18.05 -6.87
CA GLU A 634 27.09 18.22 -7.08
C GLU A 634 27.46 18.13 -8.57
N VAL A 635 26.86 17.18 -9.30
CA VAL A 635 27.06 17.03 -10.76
C VAL A 635 26.48 18.24 -11.51
N ARG A 636 25.30 18.75 -11.13
CA ARG A 636 24.72 19.97 -11.73
C ARG A 636 25.59 21.20 -11.47
N ARG A 637 26.05 21.39 -10.23
CA ARG A 637 26.94 22.50 -9.87
C ARG A 637 28.29 22.41 -10.58
N TRP A 638 28.85 21.21 -10.72
CA TRP A 638 30.07 20.98 -11.51
C TRP A 638 29.86 21.33 -12.99
N ALA A 639 28.70 20.99 -13.56
CA ALA A 639 28.39 21.24 -14.96
C ALA A 639 28.39 22.73 -15.35
N LEU A 640 28.12 23.64 -14.41
CA LEU A 640 28.17 25.09 -14.65
C LEU A 640 29.56 25.57 -15.11
N ARG A 641 30.62 24.88 -14.67
CA ARG A 641 32.02 25.21 -14.99
C ARG A 641 32.66 24.21 -15.96
N ALA A 642 31.90 23.20 -16.40
CA ALA A 642 32.39 22.15 -17.29
C ALA A 642 32.42 22.61 -18.76
N PRO A 643 33.22 21.98 -19.63
CA PRO A 643 33.22 22.29 -21.05
C PRO A 643 31.85 22.15 -21.70
N THR A 644 31.59 22.91 -22.76
CA THR A 644 30.26 23.02 -23.40
C THR A 644 29.61 21.67 -23.73
N ARG A 645 30.40 20.68 -24.16
CA ARG A 645 29.89 19.32 -24.45
C ARG A 645 29.38 18.60 -23.19
N ALA A 646 30.16 18.68 -22.10
CA ALA A 646 29.79 18.11 -20.81
C ALA A 646 28.57 18.82 -20.23
N ARG A 647 28.58 20.15 -20.24
CA ARG A 647 27.47 20.99 -19.79
C ARG A 647 26.18 20.63 -20.49
N LYS A 648 26.20 20.53 -21.83
CA LYS A 648 25.00 20.20 -22.60
C LYS A 648 24.48 18.78 -22.34
N ALA A 649 25.38 17.80 -22.20
CA ALA A 649 24.98 16.43 -21.88
C ALA A 649 24.35 16.32 -20.49
N ILE A 650 24.91 17.01 -19.49
CA ILE A 650 24.36 17.05 -18.12
C ILE A 650 23.05 17.84 -18.08
N GLU A 651 22.94 18.95 -18.79
CA GLU A 651 21.70 19.70 -18.96
C GLU A 651 20.60 18.75 -19.45
N LEU A 652 20.79 18.08 -20.60
CA LEU A 652 19.79 17.16 -21.16
C LEU A 652 19.43 16.01 -20.22
N LEU A 653 20.37 15.55 -19.39
CA LEU A 653 20.18 14.42 -18.50
C LEU A 653 19.50 14.77 -17.17
N LEU A 654 19.85 15.90 -16.55
CA LEU A 654 19.49 16.22 -15.16
C LEU A 654 18.58 17.44 -15.01
N VAL A 655 18.62 18.39 -15.95
CA VAL A 655 17.81 19.62 -15.93
C VAL A 655 16.67 19.52 -16.95
N GLY A 656 17.04 19.11 -18.16
CA GLY A 656 16.18 18.98 -19.32
C GLY A 656 16.11 20.23 -20.17
N ALA A 657 15.66 20.09 -21.42
CA ALA A 657 15.25 21.27 -22.19
C ALA A 657 14.03 21.91 -21.52
N ALA A 658 13.87 23.23 -21.65
CA ALA A 658 12.80 23.98 -20.97
C ALA A 658 11.43 23.31 -21.16
N THR A 659 11.05 22.99 -22.39
CA THR A 659 9.73 22.43 -22.70
C THR A 659 9.57 20.95 -22.37
N THR A 660 10.60 20.13 -22.61
CA THR A 660 10.44 18.67 -22.57
C THR A 660 10.99 18.01 -21.30
N GLY A 661 11.87 18.69 -20.57
CA GLY A 661 12.53 18.12 -19.41
C GLY A 661 13.66 17.16 -19.70
N PRO A 662 14.15 16.47 -18.65
CA PRO A 662 15.21 15.49 -18.79
C PRO A 662 14.78 14.40 -19.77
N GLN A 663 15.58 14.20 -20.82
CA GLN A 663 15.26 13.30 -21.92
C GLN A 663 16.41 12.36 -22.20
N TRP A 664 16.22 11.08 -21.91
CA TRP A 664 17.25 10.06 -22.07
C TRP A 664 17.66 9.86 -23.54
N ASP A 665 16.68 9.90 -24.44
CA ASP A 665 16.84 9.78 -25.88
C ASP A 665 17.72 10.89 -26.47
N LEU A 666 17.75 12.08 -25.85
CA LEU A 666 18.67 13.17 -26.21
C LEU A 666 19.97 13.13 -25.41
N ALA A 667 19.89 12.80 -24.11
CA ALA A 667 21.04 12.77 -23.23
C ALA A 667 22.02 11.63 -23.58
N ALA A 668 21.54 10.43 -23.90
CA ALA A 668 22.37 9.28 -24.23
C ALA A 668 23.32 9.52 -25.42
N PRO A 669 22.86 10.00 -26.60
CA PRO A 669 23.78 10.33 -27.69
C PRO A 669 24.71 11.49 -27.35
N ALA A 670 24.26 12.48 -26.56
CA ALA A 670 25.12 13.59 -26.11
C ALA A 670 26.25 13.09 -25.19
N LEU A 671 25.94 12.20 -24.23
CA LEU A 671 26.92 11.53 -23.38
C LEU A 671 27.91 10.70 -24.22
N GLY A 672 27.41 9.92 -25.19
CA GLY A 672 28.27 9.16 -26.09
C GLY A 672 29.15 10.05 -26.98
N GLY A 673 28.66 11.22 -27.38
CA GLY A 673 29.44 12.26 -28.08
C GLY A 673 30.54 12.86 -27.20
N TRP A 674 30.22 13.18 -25.94
CA TRP A 674 31.19 13.68 -24.96
C TRP A 674 32.29 12.65 -24.68
N MET A 675 31.94 11.37 -24.52
CA MET A 675 32.91 10.28 -24.30
C MET A 675 33.95 10.15 -25.41
N ARG A 676 33.63 10.52 -26.67
CA ARG A 676 34.57 10.46 -27.80
C ARG A 676 35.56 11.64 -27.85
N GLY A 677 35.42 12.62 -26.96
CA GLY A 677 36.04 13.94 -27.07
C GLY A 677 37.34 14.19 -26.31
N GLY A 678 37.81 13.28 -25.44
CA GLY A 678 39.04 13.44 -24.66
C GLY A 678 38.94 13.00 -23.18
N PRO A 679 39.97 13.27 -22.34
CA PRO A 679 40.17 12.75 -20.97
C PRO A 679 39.15 13.22 -19.90
N GLU A 680 38.01 13.80 -20.26
CA GLU A 680 36.90 14.10 -19.33
C GLU A 680 35.79 13.03 -19.38
N ASP A 681 36.12 11.86 -19.93
CA ASP A 681 35.20 10.78 -20.26
C ASP A 681 34.72 9.95 -19.05
N ALA A 682 35.43 9.98 -17.92
CA ALA A 682 35.04 9.23 -16.72
C ALA A 682 33.63 9.62 -16.21
N MET A 683 33.32 10.93 -16.14
CA MET A 683 31.99 11.40 -15.72
C MET A 683 30.91 10.97 -16.73
N ALA A 684 31.19 11.05 -18.02
CA ALA A 684 30.27 10.63 -19.07
C ALA A 684 29.98 9.11 -19.01
N ARG A 685 31.02 8.29 -18.79
CA ARG A 685 30.92 6.84 -18.56
C ARG A 685 30.09 6.53 -17.32
N TYR A 686 30.34 7.23 -16.22
CA TYR A 686 29.54 7.09 -15.00
C TYR A 686 28.06 7.39 -15.26
N LEU A 687 27.75 8.55 -15.85
CA LEU A 687 26.37 8.97 -16.09
C LEU A 687 25.63 8.02 -17.05
N LEU A 688 26.29 7.59 -18.12
CA LEU A 688 25.75 6.60 -19.07
C LEU A 688 25.58 5.23 -18.40
N GLY A 689 26.60 4.74 -17.70
CA GLY A 689 26.59 3.47 -16.99
C GLY A 689 25.51 3.41 -15.91
N LYS A 690 25.33 4.47 -15.12
CA LYS A 690 24.32 4.54 -14.07
C LYS A 690 22.90 4.52 -14.65
N ASN A 691 22.67 5.20 -15.76
CA ASN A 691 21.38 5.20 -16.44
C ASN A 691 21.07 3.88 -17.14
N LEU A 692 22.09 3.19 -17.66
CA LEU A 692 21.95 1.82 -18.18
C LEU A 692 21.64 0.82 -17.06
N LEU A 693 22.24 0.99 -15.88
CA LEU A 693 21.92 0.16 -14.71
C LEU A 693 20.46 0.31 -14.30
N ALA A 694 19.97 1.56 -14.19
CA ALA A 694 18.56 1.85 -13.86
C ALA A 694 17.56 1.26 -14.87
N ARG A 695 18.00 0.99 -16.10
CA ARG A 695 17.21 0.38 -17.18
C ARG A 695 17.42 -1.12 -17.33
N GLY A 696 18.19 -1.74 -16.43
CA GLY A 696 18.44 -3.19 -16.42
C GLY A 696 19.50 -3.68 -17.42
N HIS A 697 20.26 -2.78 -18.06
CA HIS A 697 21.35 -3.15 -18.96
C HIS A 697 22.64 -3.44 -18.19
N HIS A 698 22.60 -4.44 -17.31
CA HIS A 698 23.63 -4.70 -16.31
C HIS A 698 25.04 -4.95 -16.89
N ALA A 699 25.17 -5.67 -18.02
CA ALA A 699 26.46 -5.94 -18.64
C ALA A 699 27.14 -4.65 -19.16
N ALA A 700 26.41 -3.84 -19.91
CA ALA A 700 26.91 -2.56 -20.42
C ALA A 700 27.17 -1.56 -19.29
N ALA A 701 26.29 -1.53 -18.28
CA ALA A 701 26.44 -0.70 -17.11
C ALA A 701 27.71 -1.05 -16.33
N ALA A 702 27.95 -2.34 -16.03
CA ALA A 702 29.15 -2.79 -15.33
C ALA A 702 30.42 -2.35 -16.07
N ALA A 703 30.49 -2.59 -17.38
CA ALA A 703 31.66 -2.21 -18.18
C ALA A 703 31.96 -0.70 -18.11
N LEU A 704 30.93 0.15 -18.26
CA LEU A 704 31.11 1.60 -18.25
C LEU A 704 31.42 2.15 -16.86
N LEU A 705 30.75 1.64 -15.82
CA LEU A 705 30.97 2.08 -14.45
C LEU A 705 32.37 1.72 -13.99
N GLU A 706 32.87 0.53 -14.32
CA GLU A 706 34.24 0.12 -14.03
C GLU A 706 35.24 1.01 -14.79
N GLN A 707 35.05 1.21 -16.11
CA GLN A 707 35.91 2.12 -16.89
C GLN A 707 35.91 3.58 -16.41
N SER A 708 34.93 3.99 -15.59
CA SER A 708 34.94 5.32 -14.97
C SER A 708 35.83 5.43 -13.73
N VAL A 709 36.25 4.31 -13.14
CA VAL A 709 37.02 4.26 -11.88
C VAL A 709 38.38 3.59 -11.98
N PHE A 710 38.61 2.70 -12.97
CA PHE A 710 39.91 2.05 -13.16
C PHE A 710 40.87 2.92 -13.98
N GLU A 711 42.08 3.12 -13.45
CA GLU A 711 43.08 4.13 -13.86
C GLU A 711 43.75 3.90 -15.23
N ASP A 712 43.57 2.74 -15.87
CA ASP A 712 44.12 2.44 -17.21
C ASP A 712 43.62 3.40 -18.31
N ALA A 713 42.66 4.29 -18.00
CA ALA A 713 42.02 5.24 -18.91
C ALA A 713 42.57 6.68 -18.88
N GLY A 714 43.53 7.03 -18.00
CA GLY A 714 44.14 8.37 -17.97
C GLY A 714 43.22 9.53 -17.53
N SER A 715 42.06 9.23 -16.92
CA SER A 715 41.18 10.22 -16.28
C SER A 715 40.58 9.70 -14.97
N SER A 716 40.48 10.58 -13.96
CA SER A 716 39.87 10.28 -12.66
C SER A 716 38.54 11.01 -12.52
N LEU A 717 37.54 10.37 -11.89
CA LEU A 717 36.29 11.06 -11.54
C LEU A 717 36.59 12.27 -10.63
N PRO A 718 36.11 13.48 -10.98
CA PRO A 718 36.47 14.70 -10.26
C PRO A 718 35.78 14.84 -8.89
N LEU A 719 34.75 14.04 -8.64
CA LEU A 719 33.95 14.05 -7.41
C LEU A 719 34.07 12.70 -6.71
N SER A 720 34.53 12.70 -5.45
CA SER A 720 34.68 11.48 -4.64
C SER A 720 33.34 10.76 -4.42
N SER A 721 32.27 11.52 -4.17
CA SER A 721 30.91 11.02 -4.04
C SER A 721 30.44 10.23 -5.28
N VAL A 722 30.81 10.70 -6.47
CA VAL A 722 30.53 10.05 -7.75
C VAL A 722 31.38 8.79 -7.93
N ARG A 723 32.65 8.81 -7.52
CA ARG A 723 33.53 7.63 -7.54
C ARG A 723 32.98 6.49 -6.68
N THR A 724 32.59 6.79 -5.43
CA THR A 724 31.98 5.82 -4.52
C THR A 724 30.70 5.22 -5.10
N GLU A 725 29.81 6.05 -5.66
CA GLU A 725 28.58 5.54 -6.28
C GLU A 725 28.86 4.75 -7.57
N ALA A 726 29.88 5.09 -8.34
CA ALA A 726 30.28 4.33 -9.54
C ALA A 726 30.68 2.90 -9.15
N LEU A 727 31.53 2.75 -8.13
CA LEU A 727 31.94 1.45 -7.58
C LEU A 727 30.74 0.67 -7.00
N ARG A 728 29.87 1.33 -6.21
CA ARG A 728 28.64 0.72 -5.70
C ARG A 728 27.73 0.24 -6.82
N ALA A 729 27.51 1.07 -7.84
CA ALA A 729 26.67 0.73 -8.98
C ALA A 729 27.28 -0.41 -9.82
N ALA A 730 28.62 -0.44 -9.98
CA ALA A 730 29.33 -1.53 -10.63
C ALA A 730 29.17 -2.84 -9.85
N LEU A 731 29.30 -2.82 -8.52
CA LEU A 731 29.05 -3.98 -7.65
C LEU A 731 27.62 -4.52 -7.85
N ILE A 732 26.62 -3.64 -7.80
CA ILE A 732 25.22 -4.02 -8.04
C ILE A 732 25.07 -4.63 -9.44
N ALA A 733 25.67 -4.04 -10.47
CA ALA A 733 25.61 -4.56 -11.83
C ALA A 733 26.24 -5.96 -11.95
N ARG A 734 27.41 -6.19 -11.33
CA ARG A 734 28.08 -7.50 -11.29
C ARG A 734 27.32 -8.55 -10.50
N CYS A 735 26.78 -8.18 -9.35
CA CYS A 735 25.91 -9.05 -8.57
C CYS A 735 24.67 -9.46 -9.38
N ALA A 736 24.07 -8.52 -10.11
CA ALA A 736 22.93 -8.79 -10.97
C ALA A 736 23.28 -9.82 -12.06
N LEU A 737 24.50 -9.78 -12.59
CA LEU A 737 25.01 -10.73 -13.59
C LEU A 737 25.44 -12.08 -13.00
N PHE A 738 25.41 -12.24 -11.67
CA PHE A 738 25.91 -13.42 -10.96
C PHE A 738 27.40 -13.69 -11.22
N ASP A 739 28.17 -12.62 -11.42
CA ASP A 739 29.62 -12.67 -11.62
C ASP A 739 30.32 -12.42 -10.28
N ALA A 740 30.39 -13.45 -9.43
CA ALA A 740 30.97 -13.36 -8.08
C ALA A 740 32.43 -12.92 -8.10
N GLY A 741 33.20 -13.34 -9.12
CA GLY A 741 34.61 -12.98 -9.28
C GLY A 741 34.80 -11.49 -9.55
N ALA A 742 34.02 -10.91 -10.47
CA ALA A 742 34.07 -9.47 -10.71
C ALA A 742 33.44 -8.66 -9.58
N ALA A 743 32.34 -9.14 -8.98
CA ALA A 743 31.74 -8.50 -7.82
C ALA A 743 32.72 -8.39 -6.65
N ARG A 744 33.52 -9.44 -6.40
CA ARG A 744 34.57 -9.43 -5.37
C ARG A 744 35.60 -8.34 -5.61
N ARG A 745 36.16 -8.23 -6.82
CA ARG A 745 37.15 -7.20 -7.17
C ARG A 745 36.59 -5.79 -6.97
N THR A 746 35.36 -5.55 -7.41
CA THR A 746 34.71 -4.24 -7.23
C THR A 746 34.41 -3.95 -5.76
N TYR A 747 34.02 -4.96 -4.98
CA TYR A 747 33.81 -4.83 -3.55
C TYR A 747 35.10 -4.47 -2.81
N GLU A 748 36.21 -5.14 -3.11
CA GLU A 748 37.54 -4.89 -2.53
C GLU A 748 38.03 -3.45 -2.75
N LEU A 749 37.67 -2.81 -3.87
CA LEU A 749 37.98 -1.40 -4.10
C LEU A 749 37.01 -0.46 -3.41
N LEU A 750 35.73 -0.83 -3.33
CA LEU A 750 34.71 0.00 -2.72
C LEU A 750 34.92 0.15 -1.20
N VAL A 751 35.40 -0.90 -0.53
CA VAL A 751 35.70 -0.90 0.91
C VAL A 751 36.92 -0.05 1.26
N GLU A 752 37.77 0.32 0.30
CA GLU A 752 38.86 1.29 0.49
C GLU A 752 38.35 2.74 0.56
N GLU A 753 37.14 3.00 0.06
CA GLU A 753 36.53 4.34 0.10
C GLU A 753 36.12 4.74 1.52
N LYS A 754 35.99 6.06 1.73
CA LYS A 754 35.40 6.62 2.94
C LYS A 754 33.88 6.39 2.94
N LEU A 755 33.47 5.24 3.47
CA LEU A 755 32.06 4.86 3.64
C LEU A 755 31.58 5.16 5.07
N THR A 756 30.29 5.46 5.23
CA THR A 756 29.62 5.45 6.54
C THR A 756 29.37 4.00 7.01
N LEU A 757 29.12 3.81 8.30
CA LEU A 757 28.76 2.48 8.84
C LEU A 757 27.54 1.87 8.13
N GLY A 758 26.49 2.68 7.90
CA GLY A 758 25.29 2.26 7.16
C GLY A 758 25.61 1.79 5.74
N GLN A 759 26.46 2.53 5.02
CA GLN A 759 26.92 2.16 3.68
C GLN A 759 27.72 0.84 3.71
N ARG A 760 28.68 0.69 4.63
CA ARG A 760 29.47 -0.55 4.77
C ARG A 760 28.56 -1.77 4.99
N ARG A 761 27.62 -1.67 5.93
CA ARG A 761 26.67 -2.74 6.26
C ARG A 761 25.77 -3.09 5.07
N GLY A 762 25.22 -2.09 4.38
CA GLY A 762 24.39 -2.29 3.18
C GLY A 762 25.14 -2.96 2.03
N LEU A 763 26.37 -2.53 1.79
CA LEU A 763 27.22 -3.09 0.73
C LEU A 763 27.65 -4.53 1.02
N ALA A 764 28.00 -4.84 2.27
CA ALA A 764 28.32 -6.21 2.68
C ALA A 764 27.14 -7.17 2.42
N ARG A 765 25.90 -6.75 2.72
CA ARG A 765 24.70 -7.53 2.42
C ARG A 765 24.48 -7.71 0.92
N ILE A 766 24.70 -6.67 0.10
CA ILE A 766 24.59 -6.77 -1.36
C ILE A 766 25.62 -7.76 -1.92
N ALA A 767 26.89 -7.64 -1.50
CA ALA A 767 27.99 -8.47 -1.96
C ALA A 767 27.75 -9.95 -1.64
N GLU A 768 27.30 -10.22 -0.41
CA GLU A 768 26.95 -11.55 0.04
C GLU A 768 25.83 -12.21 -0.78
N ARG A 769 24.79 -11.45 -1.17
CA ARG A 769 23.70 -11.99 -2.01
C ARG A 769 24.16 -12.51 -3.36
N CYS A 770 25.33 -12.07 -3.83
CA CYS A 770 25.91 -12.53 -5.08
C CYS A 770 27.14 -13.44 -4.90
N GLY A 771 27.34 -13.99 -3.70
CA GLY A 771 28.37 -15.00 -3.41
C GLY A 771 29.74 -14.43 -3.06
N VAL A 772 29.84 -13.15 -2.74
CA VAL A 772 31.08 -12.54 -2.22
C VAL A 772 31.08 -12.64 -0.70
N ASP A 773 32.11 -13.26 -0.12
CA ASP A 773 32.28 -13.28 1.33
C ASP A 773 32.82 -11.91 1.82
N PRO A 774 32.01 -11.13 2.56
CA PRO A 774 32.45 -9.82 3.05
C PRO A 774 33.54 -9.92 4.13
N GLY A 775 33.72 -11.09 4.78
CA GLY A 775 34.68 -11.30 5.86
C GLY A 775 36.16 -11.37 5.44
N VAL A 776 36.44 -11.40 4.13
CA VAL A 776 37.83 -11.41 3.61
C VAL A 776 38.46 -10.01 3.60
N VAL A 777 37.65 -8.95 3.71
CA VAL A 777 38.13 -7.56 3.85
C VAL A 777 37.77 -7.06 5.24
N ALA A 778 38.66 -7.23 6.22
CA ALA A 778 38.42 -6.78 7.59
C ALA A 778 38.16 -5.26 7.65
N PRO A 779 37.19 -4.78 8.45
CA PRO A 779 36.95 -3.36 8.66
C PRO A 779 38.19 -2.70 9.32
N ARG A 780 38.51 -1.47 8.93
CA ARG A 780 39.60 -0.70 9.56
C ARG A 780 39.24 -0.38 11.02
N PRO A 781 40.18 -0.50 11.97
CA PRO A 781 39.93 -0.29 13.40
C PRO A 781 39.58 1.17 13.80
N ASP A 782 39.66 2.15 12.91
CA ASP A 782 39.37 3.57 13.20
C ASP A 782 37.85 3.92 13.19
N ASP A 783 36.98 2.92 13.21
CA ASP A 783 35.51 3.04 13.05
C ASP A 783 34.75 3.56 14.30
N SER A 784 35.43 4.15 15.30
CA SER A 784 34.79 4.77 16.49
C SER A 784 34.71 6.30 16.45
N SER A 785 35.08 6.95 15.35
CA SER A 785 34.97 8.41 15.21
C SER A 785 34.44 8.81 13.84
N LEU A 786 33.12 8.96 13.74
CA LEU A 786 32.40 10.05 13.05
C LEU A 786 30.89 9.92 13.27
#